data_AF-A0A2G8HWG9-F1
#
_entry.id   AF-A0A2G8HWG9-F1
#
_cell.length_a   1.000
_cell.length_b   1.000
_cell.length_c   1.000
_cell.angle_alpha   90.00
_cell.angle_beta   90.00
_cell.angle_gamma   90.00
#
_symmetry.space_group_name_H-M   'P 1'
#
loop_
_entity.id
_entity.type
_entity.pdbx_description
1 polymer ?
#
loop_
_entity_poly.entity_id
_entity_poly.type
_entity_poly.pdbx_seq_one_letter_code
_entity_poly.pdbx_strand_id
1 'polypeptide(L)'
;MTTNKKKNLVWKQLPAHLAMMSLLYNCAGVGTGPRYIADDSGDPKSAYEVWGLLQQGATRYNANAVQVGGENIDGFLAGVTFGAEKEASSGLITRIMGPNGEDFQRYISSLPDEKRKVFISDFLGNYIKNANGYRTYVTDEGVKVDLASDVKDVDGVAKVIDLEQLRGVDYATADLEVLDAKFAKFVEMTEDRPMSFIKPSVKMKFFKANMPGLEGTNFPKSYSNYITNFGLPQKYIEDAHGHYGGVGGGWELGFTPQNSYAEFEEMVAWFRKSLKNAGQIFQSPGHQRMVFKAHADLPEGKLAELYRGIQALIVIDGIKGGTGIEKANYKGVQTDNMLASLRTARGVIRLEGARWKEGTHGVEFRAGTKDLKLARFYQTVLASRVSANDFSGLSDIGDWSLWDGNVPSAATLAQRHGISEEVAQKALHNISAGSLKKEFTLPLWDWTDANNPIIKKNKRAIINSLSKDFFEQVAALDPESNTIETEVRSLLRSWTKMTRLSDEFRRYLQPRRGLNMAQDLLQFNLPEDGRPFVRAVTDVNNIDLGIEYSGKMPMMVNADFTPDKMVDNKKAWLQTYGDLSEDEREAIIRNVAQDLHKSLGGEGVATKIEDGGGHGHGLELSYEIRDPKNRKWIVEWDGIGRTYTPNGDVIEGSARAGSIELVTPKFTPEIADISAVYEAFEKNNILPNILSGGGHVNIDLAAFDGKPKELARFLTIFHENRSVMSLMFQHVNRVKTSEPIAISDNLRNQLKNFQGSEEDLKKLLYNEEYFNTRFGRKSRYLQLDMSAYFQDVIPEQFLSDDFDIANPTVPWRRQFRVDPRIRKAEFRMFNAPRDTAESALQIRLVRAMLSKALNEEDALSGTVQNVSHTDYLKTPDKAYADLEKLCAQLGLNADDFKPAVAEGLSETDLATRSIFFEPFDQKMKMHPKQVGWGEAVAPRETPLNSAGRAWEPGAADELNTMTHQFRIEAAEAAEQRRAGIVPDRYVPGQFKRTDSCIDAIGPLL
;
A
#
# COMPACT_ATOMS: atom_id res chain seq x y z
N MET A 1 12.37 -48.51 -18.77
CA MET A 1 13.56 -47.71 -18.38
C MET A 1 13.08 -46.40 -17.81
N THR A 2 13.46 -46.14 -16.56
CA THR A 2 12.84 -45.18 -15.65
C THR A 2 13.30 -43.74 -15.86
N THR A 3 12.34 -42.84 -15.67
CA THR A 3 12.37 -41.38 -15.71
C THR A 3 13.44 -40.72 -14.83
N ASN A 4 14.08 -39.66 -15.32
CA ASN A 4 14.81 -38.71 -14.47
C ASN A 4 14.50 -37.25 -14.88
N LYS A 5 13.43 -36.69 -14.28
CA LYS A 5 13.18 -35.24 -14.21
C LYS A 5 13.99 -34.65 -13.05
N LYS A 6 15.06 -33.91 -13.32
CA LYS A 6 15.74 -33.06 -12.31
C LYS A 6 15.46 -31.58 -12.54
N LYS A 7 14.57 -31.05 -11.71
CA LYS A 7 14.55 -29.74 -11.00
C LYS A 7 15.09 -28.49 -11.72
N ASN A 8 14.18 -27.76 -12.38
CA ASN A 8 14.28 -26.31 -12.68
C ASN A 8 13.48 -25.47 -11.66
N LEU A 9 13.80 -25.59 -10.36
CA LEU A 9 13.04 -24.93 -9.28
C LEU A 9 13.69 -23.64 -8.72
N VAL A 10 14.89 -23.27 -9.18
CA VAL A 10 15.70 -22.20 -8.56
C VAL A 10 15.27 -20.78 -8.99
N TRP A 11 14.65 -20.61 -10.16
CA TRP A 11 14.35 -19.27 -10.71
C TRP A 11 13.10 -18.59 -10.13
N LYS A 12 12.19 -19.34 -9.49
CA LYS A 12 10.98 -18.76 -8.86
C LYS A 12 11.22 -18.22 -7.44
N GLN A 13 12.34 -18.56 -6.81
CA GLN A 13 12.65 -18.18 -5.42
C GLN A 13 13.71 -17.08 -5.31
N LEU A 14 14.40 -16.74 -6.40
CA LEU A 14 15.43 -15.72 -6.44
C LEU A 14 14.96 -14.32 -5.99
N PRO A 15 13.75 -13.83 -6.34
CA PRO A 15 13.24 -12.55 -5.83
C PRO A 15 12.98 -12.58 -4.32
N ALA A 16 12.48 -13.71 -3.79
CA ALA A 16 12.27 -13.90 -2.37
C ALA A 16 13.60 -13.99 -1.59
N HIS A 17 14.64 -14.57 -2.19
CA HIS A 17 15.99 -14.61 -1.62
C HIS A 17 16.71 -13.26 -1.69
N LEU A 18 16.51 -12.47 -2.74
CA LEU A 18 17.07 -11.11 -2.84
C LEU A 18 16.39 -10.14 -1.86
N ALA A 19 15.07 -10.25 -1.64
CA ALA A 19 14.36 -9.53 -0.59
C ALA A 19 14.81 -9.99 0.83
N MET A 20 15.21 -11.25 0.97
CA MET A 20 15.77 -11.80 2.20
C MET A 20 17.15 -11.21 2.48
N MET A 21 18.04 -11.16 1.48
CA MET A 21 19.40 -10.61 1.59
C MET A 21 19.40 -9.13 1.99
N SER A 22 18.45 -8.32 1.52
CA SER A 22 18.30 -6.93 1.97
C SER A 22 17.83 -6.79 3.42
N LEU A 23 16.97 -7.70 3.90
CA LEU A 23 16.57 -7.75 5.31
C LEU A 23 17.74 -8.18 6.22
N LEU A 24 18.65 -9.01 5.70
CA LEU A 24 19.75 -9.59 6.47
C LEU A 24 20.93 -8.67 6.66
N TYR A 25 21.23 -7.83 5.68
CA TYR A 25 22.28 -6.82 5.82
C TYR A 25 21.95 -5.80 6.92
N ASN A 26 20.66 -5.51 7.15
CA ASN A 26 20.19 -4.66 8.25
C ASN A 26 20.05 -5.38 9.60
N CYS A 27 20.06 -6.72 9.65
CA CYS A 27 19.95 -7.48 10.89
C CYS A 27 21.29 -8.02 11.42
N ALA A 28 22.35 -8.02 10.62
CA ALA A 28 23.66 -8.57 11.02
C ALA A 28 24.52 -7.60 11.85
N GLY A 29 24.04 -6.38 12.08
CA GLY A 29 24.70 -5.36 12.88
C GLY A 29 23.69 -4.56 13.70
N VAL A 30 22.93 -5.22 14.57
CA VAL A 30 22.10 -4.51 15.56
C VAL A 30 23.00 -4.04 16.70
N GLY A 31 23.84 -3.03 16.40
CA GLY A 31 24.22 -2.11 17.45
C GLY A 31 22.94 -1.43 17.94
N THR A 32 22.85 -1.19 19.24
CA THR A 32 21.86 -0.30 19.85
C THR A 32 22.00 1.09 19.21
N GLY A 33 21.41 1.27 18.03
CA GLY A 33 21.42 2.53 17.31
C GLY A 33 20.89 3.63 18.23
N PRO A 34 21.31 4.88 18.02
CA PRO A 34 20.88 5.99 18.85
C PRO A 34 19.34 6.02 18.90
N ARG A 35 18.81 5.91 20.13
CA ARG A 35 17.38 6.06 20.43
C ARG A 35 17.08 7.55 20.36
N TYR A 36 16.26 7.95 19.41
CA TYR A 36 15.83 9.35 19.32
C TYR A 36 14.41 9.43 19.86
N ILE A 37 14.20 10.30 20.86
CA ILE A 37 12.85 10.75 21.20
C ILE A 37 12.45 11.66 20.05
N ALA A 38 11.28 11.42 19.45
CA ALA A 38 10.84 12.18 18.29
C ALA A 38 10.68 13.69 18.56
N ASP A 39 10.79 14.14 19.81
CA ASP A 39 10.58 15.52 20.28
C ASP A 39 11.84 16.22 20.83
N ASP A 40 13.05 15.65 20.68
CA ASP A 40 14.29 16.31 21.14
C ASP A 40 14.65 17.59 20.34
N SER A 41 13.87 17.96 19.32
CA SER A 41 14.09 19.12 18.47
C SER A 41 12.80 19.91 18.26
N GLY A 42 12.62 21.00 19.03
CA GLY A 42 11.85 22.21 18.70
C GLY A 42 10.42 22.07 18.13
N ASP A 43 9.48 22.71 18.82
CA ASP A 43 8.05 22.88 18.50
C ASP A 43 7.17 21.61 18.46
N PRO A 44 5.90 21.68 18.94
CA PRO A 44 4.98 20.54 18.90
C PRO A 44 4.70 20.07 17.47
N LYS A 45 4.92 18.79 17.20
CA LYS A 45 4.64 18.19 15.89
C LYS A 45 3.14 17.96 15.68
N SER A 46 2.66 18.22 14.47
CA SER A 46 1.29 17.89 14.06
C SER A 46 1.07 16.37 13.95
N ALA A 47 -0.19 15.93 14.03
CA ALA A 47 -0.52 14.51 13.86
C ALA A 47 -0.11 13.96 12.48
N TYR A 48 -0.02 14.80 11.45
CA TYR A 48 0.45 14.39 10.13
C TYR A 48 1.96 14.14 10.10
N GLU A 49 2.76 15.01 10.74
CA GLU A 49 4.21 14.84 10.83
C GLU A 49 4.57 13.61 11.66
N VAL A 50 3.91 13.42 12.81
CA VAL A 50 4.09 12.21 13.63
C VAL A 50 3.70 10.96 12.85
N TRP A 51 2.61 11.00 12.08
CA TRP A 51 2.23 9.89 11.20
C TRP A 51 3.32 9.57 10.17
N GLY A 52 3.89 10.58 9.52
CA GLY A 52 5.02 10.42 8.59
C GLY A 52 6.25 9.79 9.26
N LEU A 53 6.60 10.22 10.47
CA LEU A 53 7.70 9.65 11.27
C LEU A 53 7.45 8.18 11.63
N LEU A 54 6.21 7.82 11.96
CA LEU A 54 5.84 6.43 12.26
C LEU A 54 5.90 5.55 11.00
N GLN A 55 5.49 6.05 9.83
CA GLN A 55 5.67 5.35 8.55
C GLN A 55 7.15 5.15 8.21
N GLN A 56 7.99 6.15 8.46
CA GLN A 56 9.45 6.04 8.33
C GLN A 56 10.01 4.97 9.27
N GLY A 57 9.62 5.01 10.55
CA GLY A 57 10.04 4.04 11.55
C GLY A 57 9.71 2.60 11.15
N ALA A 58 8.53 2.38 10.58
CA ALA A 58 8.07 1.05 10.14
C ALA A 58 8.91 0.44 9.01
N THR A 59 9.56 1.25 8.18
CA THR A 59 10.36 0.77 7.03
C THR A 59 11.85 0.65 7.35
N ARG A 60 12.35 1.48 8.26
CA ARG A 60 13.77 1.52 8.67
C ARG A 60 14.07 0.73 9.93
N TYR A 61 13.04 0.33 10.68
CA TYR A 61 13.17 -0.05 12.10
C TYR A 61 13.90 1.02 12.94
N ASN A 62 13.78 2.30 12.55
CA ASN A 62 14.36 3.40 13.33
C ASN A 62 13.48 3.67 14.55
N ALA A 63 14.01 3.41 15.75
CA ALA A 63 13.29 3.46 17.01
C ALA A 63 13.00 4.90 17.44
N ASN A 64 11.98 5.51 16.83
CA ASN A 64 11.47 6.83 17.19
C ASN A 64 10.32 6.65 18.20
N ALA A 65 10.60 6.92 19.48
CA ALA A 65 9.56 6.98 20.51
C ALA A 65 8.75 8.28 20.35
N VAL A 66 7.43 8.19 20.52
CA VAL A 66 6.54 9.35 20.45
C VAL A 66 6.03 9.70 21.85
N GLN A 67 5.97 10.99 22.17
CA GLN A 67 5.45 11.50 23.43
C GLN A 67 3.97 11.89 23.28
N VAL A 68 3.26 12.08 24.40
CA VAL A 68 1.91 12.65 24.40
C VAL A 68 1.99 13.97 25.13
N GLY A 69 1.80 15.09 24.43
CA GLY A 69 1.96 16.43 25.02
C GLY A 69 3.35 16.69 25.61
N GLY A 70 4.41 16.12 25.01
CA GLY A 70 5.78 16.19 25.53
C GLY A 70 6.07 15.27 26.73
N GLU A 71 5.11 14.43 27.14
CA GLU A 71 5.25 13.57 28.30
C GLU A 71 5.34 12.07 27.94
N ASN A 72 6.07 11.32 28.77
CA ASN A 72 6.18 9.86 28.69
C ASN A 72 5.25 9.17 29.70
N ILE A 73 4.94 7.90 29.44
CA ILE A 73 4.35 7.00 30.44
C ILE A 73 5.43 6.66 31.48
N ASP A 74 5.06 6.68 32.76
CA ASP A 74 5.98 6.37 33.85
C ASP A 74 6.67 5.00 33.67
N GLY A 75 8.00 5.00 33.67
CA GLY A 75 8.83 3.80 33.45
C GLY A 75 9.06 3.43 31.99
N PHE A 76 8.54 4.21 31.04
CA PHE A 76 8.79 4.07 29.60
C PHE A 76 9.50 5.29 29.05
N LEU A 77 10.14 5.13 27.89
CA LEU A 77 10.79 6.22 27.15
C LEU A 77 9.84 6.85 26.11
N ALA A 78 8.53 6.59 26.22
CA ALA A 78 7.53 6.99 25.26
C ALA A 78 6.20 7.32 25.94
N GLY A 79 5.43 8.23 25.33
CA GLY A 79 4.04 8.52 25.66
C GLY A 79 3.06 7.51 25.04
N VAL A 80 3.50 6.73 24.03
CA VAL A 80 2.74 5.65 23.40
C VAL A 80 3.60 4.38 23.33
N THR A 81 3.03 3.24 23.73
CA THR A 81 3.69 1.92 23.73
C THR A 81 2.89 0.90 22.92
N PHE A 82 3.59 -0.11 22.41
CA PHE A 82 3.02 -1.14 21.54
C PHE A 82 3.32 -2.54 22.09
N GLY A 83 2.26 -3.30 22.42
CA GLY A 83 2.37 -4.65 22.96
C GLY A 83 1.73 -5.69 22.05
N ALA A 84 1.98 -6.97 22.32
CA ALA A 84 1.34 -8.05 21.59
C ALA A 84 1.16 -9.31 22.45
N GLU A 85 0.24 -10.17 22.01
CA GLU A 85 0.11 -11.55 22.50
C GLU A 85 -0.06 -12.52 21.34
N LYS A 86 0.49 -13.74 21.51
CA LYS A 86 0.32 -14.82 20.56
C LYS A 86 -0.05 -16.13 21.23
N GLU A 87 -1.23 -16.64 20.86
CA GLU A 87 -1.64 -18.02 21.12
C GLU A 87 -1.28 -18.94 19.94
N ALA A 88 -0.76 -20.13 20.23
CA ALA A 88 -0.57 -21.21 19.26
C ALA A 88 -0.37 -22.59 19.93
N SER A 89 -0.43 -23.65 19.13
CA SER A 89 -0.20 -25.04 19.59
C SER A 89 0.89 -25.70 18.75
N SER A 90 2.14 -25.20 18.85
CA SER A 90 3.25 -25.65 18.00
C SER A 90 4.56 -25.84 18.77
N GLY A 91 5.28 -26.93 18.50
CA GLY A 91 6.64 -27.15 19.03
C GLY A 91 7.69 -26.17 18.52
N LEU A 92 7.34 -25.30 17.57
CA LEU A 92 8.22 -24.25 17.07
C LEU A 92 8.63 -23.27 18.18
N ILE A 93 7.83 -23.13 19.25
CA ILE A 93 8.17 -22.32 20.44
C ILE A 93 9.56 -22.64 21.00
N THR A 94 10.02 -23.90 20.87
CA THR A 94 11.35 -24.31 21.31
C THR A 94 12.50 -23.54 20.66
N ARG A 95 12.25 -22.89 19.51
CA ARG A 95 13.25 -22.05 18.84
C ARG A 95 13.54 -20.75 19.59
N ILE A 96 12.59 -20.25 20.36
CA ILE A 96 12.67 -18.95 21.05
C ILE A 96 12.64 -19.09 22.58
N MET A 97 12.10 -20.18 23.11
CA MET A 97 12.04 -20.47 24.55
C MET A 97 12.22 -21.97 24.81
N GLY A 98 12.34 -22.38 26.06
CA GLY A 98 12.35 -23.80 26.45
C GLY A 98 12.20 -23.95 27.95
N PRO A 99 12.07 -25.19 28.48
CA PRO A 99 12.14 -25.40 29.92
C PRO A 99 13.48 -24.88 30.45
N ASN A 100 13.45 -24.37 31.68
CA ASN A 100 14.68 -24.07 32.41
C ASN A 100 15.51 -25.36 32.64
N GLY A 101 16.75 -25.20 33.05
CA GLY A 101 17.70 -26.28 33.27
C GLY A 101 17.20 -27.29 34.30
N GLU A 102 16.57 -26.82 35.38
CA GLU A 102 16.00 -27.69 36.42
C GLU A 102 14.88 -28.59 35.87
N ASP A 103 13.89 -28.02 35.17
CA ASP A 103 12.78 -28.80 34.59
C ASP A 103 13.28 -29.72 33.47
N PHE A 104 14.28 -29.29 32.70
CA PHE A 104 14.89 -30.12 31.67
C PHE A 104 15.62 -31.32 32.29
N GLN A 105 16.41 -31.09 33.34
CA GLN A 105 17.10 -32.15 34.07
C GLN A 105 16.11 -33.08 34.77
N ARG A 106 15.12 -32.54 35.48
CA ARG A 106 14.08 -33.30 36.19
C ARG A 106 13.31 -34.23 35.24
N TYR A 107 12.97 -33.74 34.04
CA TYR A 107 12.32 -34.56 33.03
C TYR A 107 13.17 -35.77 32.65
N ILE A 108 14.45 -35.57 32.36
CA ILE A 108 15.35 -36.68 32.00
C ILE A 108 15.58 -37.61 33.19
N SER A 109 15.75 -37.09 34.40
CA SER A 109 15.89 -37.88 35.63
C SER A 109 14.64 -38.70 35.98
N SER A 110 13.45 -38.26 35.54
CA SER A 110 12.19 -38.99 35.76
C SER A 110 11.99 -40.20 34.83
N LEU A 111 12.83 -40.36 33.81
CA LEU A 111 12.77 -41.50 32.90
C LEU A 111 13.23 -42.78 33.61
N PRO A 112 12.65 -43.95 33.27
CA PRO A 112 13.19 -45.24 33.70
C PRO A 112 14.67 -45.38 33.34
N ASP A 113 15.47 -46.00 34.22
CA ASP A 113 16.94 -46.06 34.09
C ASP A 113 17.42 -46.54 32.72
N GLU A 114 16.79 -47.56 32.14
CA GLU A 114 17.11 -48.06 30.79
C GLU A 114 16.90 -46.99 29.71
N LYS A 115 15.76 -46.29 29.76
CA LYS A 115 15.42 -45.21 28.83
C LYS A 115 16.30 -43.98 29.03
N ARG A 116 16.59 -43.62 30.28
CA ARG A 116 17.49 -42.53 30.66
C ARG A 116 18.90 -42.77 30.13
N LYS A 117 19.42 -43.99 30.31
CA LYS A 117 20.72 -44.42 29.80
C LYS A 117 20.80 -44.29 28.28
N VAL A 118 19.80 -44.79 27.57
CA VAL A 118 19.73 -44.70 26.09
C VAL A 118 19.72 -43.24 25.62
N PHE A 119 18.90 -42.40 26.25
CA PHE A 119 18.78 -40.99 25.86
C PHE A 119 20.09 -40.20 26.08
N ILE A 120 20.67 -40.25 27.28
CA ILE A 120 21.87 -39.45 27.60
C ILE A 120 23.06 -39.91 26.75
N SER A 121 23.20 -41.22 26.53
CA SER A 121 24.23 -41.81 25.67
C SER A 121 24.15 -41.28 24.23
N ASP A 122 22.96 -41.32 23.61
CA ASP A 122 22.75 -40.77 22.27
C ASP A 122 23.00 -39.27 22.23
N PHE A 123 22.43 -38.52 23.17
CA PHE A 123 22.47 -37.06 23.15
C PHE A 123 23.89 -36.51 23.29
N LEU A 124 24.61 -36.86 24.37
CA LEU A 124 25.96 -36.33 24.61
C LEU A 124 26.97 -36.88 23.59
N GLY A 125 26.82 -38.16 23.21
CA GLY A 125 27.67 -38.80 22.19
C GLY A 125 27.58 -38.08 20.84
N ASN A 126 26.37 -37.75 20.38
CA ASN A 126 26.19 -36.98 19.15
C ASN A 126 26.58 -35.50 19.32
N TYR A 127 26.33 -34.90 20.49
CA TYR A 127 26.61 -33.49 20.74
C TYR A 127 28.12 -33.17 20.70
N ILE A 128 28.96 -33.97 21.37
CA ILE A 128 30.41 -33.73 21.46
C ILE A 128 31.10 -33.97 20.12
N LYS A 129 30.74 -35.08 19.45
CA LYS A 129 31.25 -35.42 18.12
C LYS A 129 30.66 -34.51 17.03
N ASN A 130 29.63 -33.72 17.37
CA ASN A 130 28.74 -33.06 16.43
C ASN A 130 28.22 -34.01 15.33
N ALA A 131 28.09 -35.30 15.68
CA ALA A 131 27.55 -36.31 14.80
C ALA A 131 26.06 -36.03 14.59
N ASN A 132 25.57 -36.22 13.35
CA ASN A 132 24.24 -35.80 12.93
C ASN A 132 23.94 -34.31 13.16
N GLY A 133 24.97 -33.49 13.42
CA GLY A 133 24.93 -32.03 13.57
C GLY A 133 24.13 -31.51 14.76
N TYR A 134 24.14 -32.15 15.95
CA TYR A 134 23.26 -31.77 17.07
C TYR A 134 23.43 -30.32 17.57
N ARG A 135 24.61 -29.72 17.35
CA ARG A 135 24.91 -28.33 17.74
C ARG A 135 25.16 -27.38 16.57
N THR A 136 25.60 -27.88 15.41
CA THR A 136 25.84 -27.02 14.24
C THR A 136 24.72 -27.03 13.23
N TYR A 137 24.44 -25.88 12.61
CA TYR A 137 23.58 -25.79 11.43
C TYR A 137 24.05 -24.69 10.48
N VAL A 138 23.53 -24.69 9.27
CA VAL A 138 23.72 -23.61 8.30
C VAL A 138 22.44 -22.81 8.27
N THR A 139 22.56 -21.50 8.43
CA THR A 139 21.46 -20.55 8.36
C THR A 139 20.92 -20.44 6.93
N ASP A 140 19.78 -19.77 6.74
CA ASP A 140 19.22 -19.54 5.40
C ASP A 140 20.18 -18.69 4.53
N GLU A 141 21.13 -18.02 5.17
CA GLU A 141 22.15 -17.14 4.60
C GLU A 141 23.46 -17.84 4.24
N GLY A 142 23.52 -19.17 4.45
CA GLY A 142 24.73 -19.95 4.19
C GLY A 142 25.78 -19.82 5.29
N VAL A 143 25.51 -19.09 6.38
CA VAL A 143 26.41 -18.97 7.52
C VAL A 143 26.33 -20.22 8.39
N LYS A 144 27.46 -20.87 8.62
CA LYS A 144 27.56 -21.98 9.56
C LYS A 144 27.62 -21.44 10.98
N VAL A 145 26.75 -21.93 11.85
CA VAL A 145 26.67 -21.60 13.28
C VAL A 145 27.02 -22.84 14.09
N ASP A 146 27.97 -22.72 15.03
CA ASP A 146 28.20 -23.69 16.10
C ASP A 146 27.63 -23.14 17.41
N LEU A 147 26.52 -23.72 17.87
CA LEU A 147 25.82 -23.25 19.06
C LEU A 147 26.66 -23.38 20.33
N ALA A 148 27.76 -24.14 20.34
CA ALA A 148 28.66 -24.17 21.50
C ALA A 148 29.51 -22.90 21.65
N SER A 149 29.74 -22.12 20.59
CA SER A 149 30.60 -20.92 20.60
C SER A 149 29.91 -19.64 20.15
N ASP A 150 28.86 -19.75 19.34
CA ASP A 150 28.28 -18.60 18.62
C ASP A 150 27.02 -18.04 19.30
N VAL A 151 26.57 -18.65 20.40
CA VAL A 151 25.43 -18.15 21.18
C VAL A 151 25.86 -16.87 21.90
N LYS A 152 25.02 -15.84 21.77
CA LYS A 152 25.18 -14.56 22.45
C LYS A 152 23.91 -14.21 23.17
N ASP A 153 24.04 -13.59 24.35
CA ASP A 153 22.90 -12.98 25.02
C ASP A 153 22.47 -11.68 24.33
N VAL A 154 21.46 -11.03 24.90
CA VAL A 154 20.89 -9.78 24.37
C VAL A 154 21.90 -8.63 24.30
N ASP A 155 22.91 -8.62 25.17
CA ASP A 155 23.97 -7.61 25.22
C ASP A 155 25.15 -7.95 24.30
N GLY A 156 25.05 -9.06 23.58
CA GLY A 156 26.09 -9.53 22.65
C GLY A 156 27.23 -10.27 23.34
N VAL A 157 27.12 -10.59 24.63
CA VAL A 157 28.13 -11.35 25.38
C VAL A 157 28.04 -12.82 24.96
N ALA A 158 29.19 -13.39 24.57
CA ALA A 158 29.27 -14.78 24.16
C ALA A 158 29.00 -15.72 25.33
N LYS A 159 28.15 -16.72 25.10
CA LYS A 159 27.81 -17.79 26.04
C LYS A 159 28.35 -19.09 25.46
N VAL A 160 29.44 -19.58 26.05
CA VAL A 160 30.25 -20.67 25.48
C VAL A 160 30.13 -21.92 26.33
N ILE A 161 29.94 -23.07 25.68
CA ILE A 161 30.03 -24.38 26.33
C ILE A 161 31.44 -24.91 26.17
N ASP A 162 32.09 -25.20 27.29
CA ASP A 162 33.40 -25.85 27.31
C ASP A 162 33.26 -27.36 27.03
N LEU A 163 33.50 -27.74 25.77
CA LEU A 163 33.39 -29.13 25.34
C LEU A 163 34.43 -30.05 25.99
N GLU A 164 35.55 -29.54 26.51
CA GLU A 164 36.56 -30.37 27.19
C GLU A 164 35.97 -31.01 28.44
N GLN A 165 35.07 -30.33 29.14
CA GLN A 165 34.41 -30.85 30.34
C GLN A 165 33.50 -32.05 30.05
N LEU A 166 33.14 -32.27 28.78
CA LEU A 166 32.36 -33.42 28.32
C LEU A 166 33.23 -34.48 27.62
N ARG A 167 34.53 -34.24 27.40
CA ARG A 167 35.43 -35.22 26.76
C ARG A 167 35.95 -36.27 27.75
N GLY A 168 36.64 -37.29 27.24
CA GLY A 168 37.26 -38.34 28.03
C GLY A 168 36.32 -39.45 28.52
N VAL A 169 35.06 -39.46 28.05
CA VAL A 169 34.05 -40.49 28.38
C VAL A 169 33.60 -41.20 27.10
N ASP A 170 33.58 -42.54 27.11
CA ASP A 170 32.88 -43.32 26.09
C ASP A 170 31.40 -43.45 26.47
N TYR A 171 30.59 -42.53 25.95
CA TYR A 171 29.16 -42.45 26.24
C TYR A 171 28.37 -43.71 25.86
N ALA A 172 28.88 -44.56 24.96
CA ALA A 172 28.19 -45.78 24.56
C ALA A 172 28.25 -46.88 25.64
N THR A 173 29.31 -46.88 26.46
CA THR A 173 29.60 -47.93 27.46
C THR A 173 29.55 -47.43 28.89
N ALA A 174 29.49 -46.11 29.13
CA ALA A 174 29.45 -45.51 30.45
C ALA A 174 28.24 -45.95 31.31
N ASP A 175 28.47 -46.03 32.62
CA ASP A 175 27.42 -46.30 33.61
C ASP A 175 26.51 -45.09 33.82
N LEU A 176 25.29 -45.35 34.32
CA LEU A 176 24.25 -44.34 34.42
C LEU A 176 24.63 -43.17 35.33
N GLU A 177 25.37 -43.41 36.41
CA GLU A 177 25.87 -42.36 37.31
C GLU A 177 26.81 -41.37 36.59
N VAL A 178 27.71 -41.89 35.74
CA VAL A 178 28.63 -41.06 34.93
C VAL A 178 27.85 -40.27 33.88
N LEU A 179 26.85 -40.90 33.25
CA LEU A 179 25.97 -40.25 32.26
C LEU A 179 25.15 -39.13 32.90
N ASP A 180 24.52 -39.37 34.04
CA ASP A 180 23.74 -38.38 34.79
C ASP A 180 24.61 -37.19 35.21
N ALA A 181 25.83 -37.44 35.71
CA ALA A 181 26.78 -36.39 36.09
C ALA A 181 27.20 -35.53 34.89
N LYS A 182 27.49 -36.14 33.72
CA LYS A 182 27.87 -35.40 32.51
C LYS A 182 26.69 -34.65 31.89
N PHE A 183 25.48 -35.19 31.97
CA PHE A 183 24.28 -34.48 31.52
C PHE A 183 23.97 -33.28 32.40
N ALA A 184 24.04 -33.43 33.72
CA ALA A 184 23.93 -32.32 34.66
C ALA A 184 24.99 -31.23 34.36
N LYS A 185 26.23 -31.64 34.06
CA LYS A 185 27.28 -30.69 33.69
C LYS A 185 26.99 -29.94 32.39
N PHE A 186 26.42 -30.61 31.38
CA PHE A 186 25.95 -29.96 30.16
C PHE A 186 24.89 -28.89 30.48
N VAL A 187 23.90 -29.21 31.32
CA VAL A 187 22.84 -28.26 31.71
C VAL A 187 23.43 -27.07 32.49
N GLU A 188 24.34 -27.31 33.43
CA GLU A 188 25.04 -26.27 34.20
C GLU A 188 25.73 -25.24 33.30
N MET A 189 26.45 -25.69 32.26
CA MET A 189 27.15 -24.81 31.31
C MET A 189 26.22 -24.00 30.41
N THR A 190 24.91 -24.28 30.41
CA THR A 190 23.95 -23.56 29.56
C THR A 190 23.33 -22.34 30.24
N GLU A 191 23.74 -22.01 31.48
CA GLU A 191 23.18 -20.92 32.28
C GLU A 191 21.64 -20.96 32.31
N ASP A 192 21.11 -22.15 32.65
CA ASP A 192 19.68 -22.47 32.75
C ASP A 192 18.91 -22.52 31.41
N ARG A 193 19.54 -22.22 30.27
CA ARG A 193 18.91 -22.12 28.92
C ARG A 193 19.38 -23.23 27.97
N PRO A 194 19.11 -24.52 28.25
CA PRO A 194 19.65 -25.63 27.47
C PRO A 194 19.22 -25.57 25.99
N MET A 195 18.01 -25.07 25.72
CA MET A 195 17.51 -24.95 24.35
C MET A 195 18.29 -23.95 23.50
N SER A 196 19.01 -22.97 24.06
CA SER A 196 19.88 -22.10 23.26
C SER A 196 20.99 -22.86 22.53
N PHE A 197 21.43 -23.98 23.09
CA PHE A 197 22.62 -24.70 22.63
C PHE A 197 22.32 -25.90 21.74
N ILE A 198 21.04 -26.12 21.41
CA ILE A 198 20.57 -27.29 20.65
C ILE A 198 20.07 -26.82 19.28
N LYS A 199 20.42 -27.50 18.19
CA LYS A 199 19.93 -27.06 16.87
C LYS A 199 18.40 -27.18 16.74
N PRO A 200 17.73 -26.33 15.93
CA PRO A 200 16.28 -26.31 15.82
C PRO A 200 15.60 -27.66 15.49
N SER A 201 16.22 -28.47 14.62
CA SER A 201 15.63 -29.77 14.26
C SER A 201 15.70 -30.81 15.38
N VAL A 202 16.67 -30.68 16.28
CA VAL A 202 16.79 -31.52 17.49
C VAL A 202 15.82 -31.05 18.56
N LYS A 203 15.67 -29.72 18.77
CA LYS A 203 14.64 -29.17 19.68
C LYS A 203 13.23 -29.68 19.35
N MET A 204 12.91 -29.77 18.05
CA MET A 204 11.62 -30.30 17.60
C MET A 204 11.46 -31.80 17.91
N LYS A 205 12.53 -32.59 17.85
CA LYS A 205 12.50 -34.01 18.25
C LYS A 205 12.30 -34.14 19.76
N PHE A 206 12.97 -33.30 20.56
CA PHE A 206 12.74 -33.19 22.00
C PHE A 206 11.28 -32.90 22.34
N PHE A 207 10.73 -31.83 21.75
CA PHE A 207 9.35 -31.41 21.99
C PHE A 207 8.32 -32.51 21.66
N LYS A 208 8.61 -33.33 20.65
CA LYS A 208 7.78 -34.46 20.22
C LYS A 208 8.07 -35.77 20.96
N ALA A 209 9.04 -35.80 21.86
CA ALA A 209 9.55 -37.02 22.50
C ALA A 209 9.99 -38.11 21.49
N ASN A 210 10.54 -37.68 20.35
CA ASN A 210 10.98 -38.54 19.25
C ASN A 210 12.52 -38.62 19.18
N MET A 211 13.15 -38.87 20.32
CA MET A 211 14.57 -39.19 20.43
C MET A 211 14.74 -40.53 21.13
N PRO A 212 15.86 -41.25 20.88
CA PRO A 212 16.15 -42.50 21.56
C PRO A 212 15.97 -42.36 23.08
N GLY A 213 15.19 -43.24 23.70
CA GLY A 213 14.91 -43.24 25.14
C GLY A 213 13.76 -42.33 25.58
N LEU A 214 13.24 -41.46 24.70
CA LEU A 214 12.07 -40.61 24.98
C LEU A 214 10.77 -41.18 24.41
N GLU A 215 10.80 -42.32 23.71
CA GLU A 215 9.60 -42.84 23.05
C GLU A 215 8.49 -43.17 24.07
N GLY A 216 7.29 -42.64 23.81
CA GLY A 216 6.11 -42.82 24.66
C GLY A 216 6.09 -41.94 25.91
N THR A 217 6.99 -40.97 26.06
CA THR A 217 6.96 -39.98 27.14
C THR A 217 6.41 -38.63 26.66
N ASN A 218 6.13 -37.72 27.60
CA ASN A 218 5.66 -36.37 27.29
C ASN A 218 6.70 -35.35 27.71
N PHE A 219 7.26 -34.63 26.73
CA PHE A 219 8.13 -33.49 27.02
C PHE A 219 7.39 -32.44 27.87
N PRO A 220 8.04 -31.80 28.86
CA PRO A 220 7.36 -30.85 29.74
C PRO A 220 6.75 -29.69 28.96
N LYS A 221 5.43 -29.52 29.05
CA LYS A 221 4.68 -28.39 28.47
C LYS A 221 4.17 -27.43 29.55
N SER A 222 4.92 -27.28 30.64
CA SER A 222 4.67 -26.25 31.64
C SER A 222 5.21 -24.92 31.12
N TYR A 223 4.47 -24.30 30.19
CA TYR A 223 4.92 -23.08 29.52
C TYR A 223 5.21 -21.92 30.50
N SER A 224 4.56 -21.91 31.68
CA SER A 224 4.84 -20.96 32.76
C SER A 224 6.23 -21.07 33.37
N ASN A 225 6.91 -22.22 33.20
CA ASN A 225 8.30 -22.42 33.63
C ASN A 225 9.28 -22.29 32.46
N TYR A 226 8.79 -22.01 31.24
CA TYR A 226 9.68 -21.82 30.11
C TYR A 226 10.38 -20.48 30.25
N ILE A 227 11.68 -20.49 29.95
CA ILE A 227 12.50 -19.28 29.88
C ILE A 227 12.92 -19.03 28.43
N THR A 228 13.22 -17.78 28.14
CA THR A 228 13.69 -17.34 26.83
C THR A 228 15.06 -17.91 26.50
N ASN A 229 15.25 -18.35 25.26
CA ASN A 229 16.58 -18.59 24.71
C ASN A 229 17.36 -17.26 24.68
N PHE A 230 18.68 -17.34 24.78
CA PHE A 230 19.59 -16.21 24.62
C PHE A 230 19.36 -15.39 23.33
N GLY A 231 19.61 -14.08 23.40
CA GLY A 231 19.53 -13.12 22.30
C GLY A 231 18.19 -12.37 22.26
N LEU A 232 17.66 -12.12 21.06
CA LEU A 232 16.40 -11.39 20.84
C LEU A 232 15.17 -11.91 21.61
N PRO A 233 15.00 -13.23 21.89
CA PRO A 233 13.90 -13.65 22.75
C PRO A 233 13.92 -13.00 24.15
N GLN A 234 15.09 -12.74 24.73
CA GLN A 234 15.21 -12.06 26.03
C GLN A 234 14.77 -10.58 25.97
N LYS A 235 14.89 -9.94 24.80
CA LYS A 235 14.45 -8.55 24.59
C LYS A 235 12.92 -8.46 24.48
N TYR A 236 12.33 -9.41 23.75
CA TYR A 236 10.97 -9.27 23.24
C TYR A 236 9.90 -10.09 23.95
N ILE A 237 10.26 -11.15 24.65
CA ILE A 237 9.30 -12.03 25.33
C ILE A 237 9.30 -11.69 26.81
N GLU A 238 8.13 -11.39 27.35
CA GLU A 238 7.92 -11.14 28.77
C GLU A 238 7.63 -12.45 29.50
N ASP A 239 6.66 -13.21 29.01
CA ASP A 239 6.19 -14.43 29.65
C ASP A 239 5.58 -15.44 28.66
N ALA A 240 5.28 -16.63 29.18
CA ALA A 240 4.54 -17.67 28.49
C ALA A 240 3.64 -18.43 29.47
N HIS A 241 2.46 -18.86 29.04
CA HIS A 241 1.59 -19.72 29.84
C HIS A 241 0.80 -20.72 29.00
N GLY A 242 0.21 -21.70 29.67
CA GLY A 242 -0.62 -22.72 29.03
C GLY A 242 -1.99 -22.18 28.62
N HIS A 243 -2.42 -22.55 27.42
CA HIS A 243 -3.75 -22.23 26.89
C HIS A 243 -4.60 -23.51 26.73
N TYR A 244 -5.75 -23.55 27.41
CA TYR A 244 -6.62 -24.74 27.56
C TYR A 244 -7.53 -25.04 26.34
N GLY A 245 -7.35 -24.35 25.20
CA GLY A 245 -8.31 -24.33 24.09
C GLY A 245 -8.14 -25.35 22.94
N GLY A 246 -7.29 -26.38 23.06
CA GLY A 246 -7.08 -27.34 21.97
C GLY A 246 -6.59 -28.72 22.42
N VAL A 247 -6.82 -29.74 21.56
CA VAL A 247 -6.44 -31.14 21.81
C VAL A 247 -4.91 -31.23 22.02
N GLY A 248 -4.48 -31.32 23.29
CA GLY A 248 -3.06 -31.50 23.66
C GLY A 248 -2.32 -30.30 24.26
N GLY A 249 -3.01 -29.18 24.57
CA GLY A 249 -2.46 -28.01 25.29
C GLY A 249 -1.61 -27.07 24.42
N GLY A 250 -2.05 -25.82 24.26
CA GLY A 250 -1.31 -24.76 23.55
C GLY A 250 -0.50 -23.86 24.48
N TRP A 251 0.27 -22.95 23.90
CA TRP A 251 0.96 -21.87 24.59
C TRP A 251 0.39 -20.51 24.19
N GLU A 252 0.47 -19.57 25.12
CA GLU A 252 0.21 -18.15 24.93
C GLU A 252 1.48 -17.40 25.35
N LEU A 253 1.94 -16.47 24.51
CA LEU A 253 3.12 -15.64 24.73
C LEU A 253 2.71 -14.19 24.94
N GLY A 254 3.17 -13.57 26.02
CA GLY A 254 3.19 -12.14 26.22
C GLY A 254 4.49 -11.53 25.70
N PHE A 255 4.38 -10.45 24.94
CA PHE A 255 5.53 -9.69 24.45
C PHE A 255 5.71 -8.42 25.27
N THR A 256 6.96 -8.11 25.59
CA THR A 256 7.35 -6.86 26.26
C THR A 256 6.81 -5.67 25.46
N PRO A 257 6.14 -4.67 26.09
CA PRO A 257 5.73 -3.47 25.39
C PRO A 257 6.93 -2.71 24.82
N GLN A 258 6.86 -2.33 23.55
CA GLN A 258 7.90 -1.58 22.85
C GLN A 258 7.63 -0.07 22.93
N ASN A 259 8.69 0.73 23.08
CA ASN A 259 8.61 2.20 23.19
C ASN A 259 8.36 2.89 21.84
N SER A 260 8.61 2.20 20.73
CA SER A 260 8.39 2.74 19.39
C SER A 260 7.65 1.75 18.50
N TYR A 261 6.91 2.29 17.52
CA TYR A 261 6.22 1.46 16.52
C TYR A 261 7.21 0.67 15.65
N ALA A 262 8.39 1.22 15.40
CA ALA A 262 9.46 0.60 14.65
C ALA A 262 9.98 -0.68 15.33
N GLU A 263 10.30 -0.61 16.62
CA GLU A 263 10.73 -1.77 17.42
C GLU A 263 9.62 -2.83 17.49
N PHE A 264 8.36 -2.40 17.54
CA PHE A 264 7.23 -3.31 17.50
C PHE A 264 7.13 -4.07 16.18
N GLU A 265 7.26 -3.38 15.04
CA GLU A 265 7.30 -4.03 13.71
C GLU A 265 8.51 -4.98 13.58
N GLU A 266 9.67 -4.57 14.11
CA GLU A 266 10.89 -5.40 14.15
C GLU A 266 10.65 -6.68 14.96
N MET A 267 10.07 -6.56 16.14
CA MET A 267 9.68 -7.67 17.00
C MET A 267 8.73 -8.63 16.27
N VAL A 268 7.68 -8.11 15.61
CA VAL A 268 6.73 -8.93 14.85
C VAL A 268 7.44 -9.65 13.69
N ALA A 269 8.29 -8.96 12.95
CA ALA A 269 9.06 -9.55 11.85
C ALA A 269 10.01 -10.66 12.35
N TRP A 270 10.76 -10.39 13.41
CA TRP A 270 11.65 -11.34 14.07
C TRP A 270 10.91 -12.59 14.53
N PHE A 271 9.78 -12.42 15.23
CA PHE A 271 8.99 -13.52 15.75
C PHE A 271 8.52 -14.45 14.63
N ARG A 272 7.97 -13.85 13.56
CA ARG A 272 7.47 -14.59 12.39
C ARG A 272 8.58 -15.34 11.66
N LYS A 273 9.78 -14.75 11.56
CA LYS A 273 10.96 -15.37 10.94
C LYS A 273 11.50 -16.51 11.79
N SER A 274 11.66 -16.29 13.10
CA SER A 274 12.19 -17.28 14.03
C SER A 274 11.36 -18.56 14.06
N LEU A 275 10.03 -18.42 13.95
CA LEU A 275 9.09 -19.54 13.92
C LEU A 275 8.70 -20.01 12.49
N LYS A 276 9.49 -19.68 11.45
CA LYS A 276 9.27 -20.13 10.07
C LYS A 276 9.18 -21.66 9.97
N ASN A 277 8.23 -22.18 9.19
CA ASN A 277 8.05 -23.61 8.97
C ASN A 277 7.95 -23.92 7.48
N ALA A 278 8.73 -24.90 7.00
CA ALA A 278 8.69 -25.37 5.61
C ALA A 278 8.71 -24.24 4.54
N GLY A 279 9.54 -23.22 4.75
CA GLY A 279 9.63 -22.07 3.83
C GLY A 279 8.60 -20.96 4.07
N GLN A 280 7.55 -21.21 4.87
CA GLN A 280 6.51 -20.24 5.20
C GLN A 280 6.79 -19.54 6.53
N ILE A 281 6.71 -18.21 6.55
CA ILE A 281 6.82 -17.41 7.77
C ILE A 281 5.63 -17.69 8.70
N PHE A 282 5.86 -17.58 10.01
CA PHE A 282 4.80 -17.79 10.98
C PHE A 282 3.76 -16.65 10.92
N GLN A 283 2.57 -16.92 11.47
CA GLN A 283 1.53 -15.90 11.58
C GLN A 283 1.94 -14.82 12.59
N SER A 284 1.56 -13.57 12.32
CA SER A 284 1.70 -12.47 13.28
C SER A 284 1.01 -12.76 14.61
N PRO A 285 1.40 -12.05 15.70
CA PRO A 285 0.63 -11.98 16.94
C PRO A 285 -0.85 -11.71 16.68
N GLY A 286 -1.70 -12.44 17.40
CA GLY A 286 -3.15 -12.40 17.18
C GLY A 286 -3.78 -11.18 17.83
N HIS A 287 -3.33 -10.84 19.03
CA HIS A 287 -3.72 -9.62 19.72
C HIS A 287 -2.54 -8.65 19.70
N GLN A 288 -2.84 -7.39 19.42
CA GLN A 288 -1.88 -6.29 19.50
C GLN A 288 -2.48 -5.21 20.38
N ARG A 289 -1.66 -4.54 21.18
CA ARG A 289 -2.09 -3.49 22.09
C ARG A 289 -1.37 -2.20 21.83
N MET A 290 -2.09 -1.11 22.01
CA MET A 290 -1.51 0.21 22.15
C MET A 290 -1.93 0.80 23.49
N VAL A 291 -0.97 1.34 24.23
CA VAL A 291 -1.25 2.05 25.49
C VAL A 291 -0.57 3.39 25.44
N PHE A 292 -1.31 4.44 25.78
CA PHE A 292 -0.82 5.81 25.74
C PHE A 292 -1.20 6.57 27.00
N LYS A 293 -0.38 7.57 27.35
CA LYS A 293 -0.69 8.52 28.42
C LYS A 293 -1.90 9.36 28.03
N ALA A 294 -2.85 9.55 28.94
CA ALA A 294 -3.98 10.44 28.70
C ALA A 294 -3.49 11.90 28.71
N HIS A 295 -3.77 12.66 27.64
CA HIS A 295 -3.59 14.11 27.66
C HIS A 295 -4.60 14.75 28.61
N ALA A 296 -4.24 15.85 29.28
CA ALA A 296 -5.14 16.52 30.23
C ALA A 296 -6.45 16.99 29.57
N ASP A 297 -6.34 17.56 28.37
CA ASP A 297 -7.47 18.01 27.54
C ASP A 297 -7.79 17.04 26.39
N LEU A 298 -7.77 15.73 26.65
CA LEU A 298 -8.07 14.72 25.63
C LEU A 298 -9.55 14.84 25.18
N PRO A 299 -9.84 15.08 23.88
CA PRO A 299 -11.21 15.11 23.38
C PRO A 299 -11.78 13.68 23.28
N GLU A 300 -12.30 13.17 24.39
CA GLU A 300 -12.78 11.78 24.53
C GLU A 300 -13.82 11.38 23.47
N GLY A 301 -14.75 12.28 23.12
CA GLY A 301 -15.76 12.06 22.09
C GLY A 301 -15.16 11.79 20.70
N LYS A 302 -14.09 12.51 20.35
CA LYS A 302 -13.37 12.32 19.08
C LYS A 302 -12.44 11.11 19.10
N LEU A 303 -11.87 10.79 20.26
CA LEU A 303 -11.13 9.53 20.43
C LEU A 303 -12.05 8.33 20.26
N ALA A 304 -13.25 8.37 20.82
CA ALA A 304 -14.27 7.35 20.62
C ALA A 304 -14.69 7.23 19.14
N GLU A 305 -14.84 8.36 18.42
CA GLU A 305 -15.05 8.37 16.96
C GLU A 305 -13.90 7.68 16.21
N LEU A 306 -12.65 7.97 16.58
CA LEU A 306 -11.49 7.32 16.00
C LEU A 306 -11.54 5.79 16.21
N TYR A 307 -11.93 5.33 17.41
CA TYR A 307 -12.13 3.90 17.66
C TYR A 307 -13.28 3.28 16.86
N ARG A 308 -14.40 4.00 16.68
CA ARG A 308 -15.50 3.57 15.80
C ARG A 308 -15.00 3.36 14.38
N GLY A 309 -14.27 4.34 13.83
CA GLY A 309 -13.70 4.24 12.49
C GLY A 309 -12.71 3.09 12.34
N ILE A 310 -11.81 2.89 13.31
CA ILE A 310 -10.84 1.79 13.30
C ILE A 310 -11.56 0.42 13.36
N GLN A 311 -12.54 0.27 14.24
CA GLN A 311 -13.33 -0.95 14.33
C GLN A 311 -14.07 -1.24 13.02
N ALA A 312 -14.75 -0.23 12.46
CA ALA A 312 -15.45 -0.36 11.19
C ALA A 312 -14.48 -0.80 10.08
N LEU A 313 -13.31 -0.16 9.98
CA LEU A 313 -12.30 -0.52 8.99
C LEU A 313 -11.82 -1.98 9.13
N ILE A 314 -11.59 -2.46 10.37
CA ILE A 314 -11.21 -3.85 10.63
C ILE A 314 -12.29 -4.83 10.17
N VAL A 315 -13.56 -4.52 10.43
CA VAL A 315 -14.70 -5.36 10.01
C VAL A 315 -14.82 -5.36 8.49
N ILE A 316 -14.83 -4.19 7.86
CA ILE A 316 -14.97 -4.02 6.41
C ILE A 316 -13.85 -4.77 5.67
N ASP A 317 -12.59 -4.55 6.04
CA ASP A 317 -11.47 -5.21 5.36
C ASP A 317 -11.38 -6.70 5.68
N GLY A 318 -11.80 -7.13 6.88
CA GLY A 318 -11.93 -8.54 7.21
C GLY A 318 -12.91 -9.26 6.28
N ILE A 319 -14.10 -8.69 6.07
CA ILE A 319 -15.12 -9.26 5.18
C ILE A 319 -14.66 -9.19 3.71
N LYS A 320 -14.16 -8.03 3.26
CA LYS A 320 -13.62 -7.83 1.90
C LYS A 320 -12.52 -8.83 1.57
N GLY A 321 -11.61 -9.05 2.52
CA GLY A 321 -10.49 -9.99 2.42
C GLY A 321 -10.90 -11.46 2.50
N GLY A 322 -12.11 -11.75 2.99
CA GLY A 322 -12.57 -13.12 3.21
C GLY A 322 -11.87 -13.81 4.38
N THR A 323 -11.57 -13.06 5.45
CA THR A 323 -10.83 -13.58 6.61
C THR A 323 -11.67 -14.50 7.51
N GLY A 324 -13.00 -14.48 7.35
CA GLY A 324 -13.94 -15.19 8.22
C GLY A 324 -14.24 -14.45 9.52
N ILE A 325 -13.93 -13.15 9.60
CA ILE A 325 -14.18 -12.33 10.80
C ILE A 325 -15.64 -12.39 11.27
N GLU A 326 -16.57 -12.50 10.32
CA GLU A 326 -18.02 -12.58 10.52
C GLU A 326 -18.48 -13.84 11.25
N LYS A 327 -17.60 -14.85 11.37
CA LYS A 327 -17.83 -16.09 12.12
C LYS A 327 -16.89 -16.29 13.29
N ALA A 328 -15.83 -15.51 13.37
CA ALA A 328 -14.81 -15.72 14.37
C ALA A 328 -15.38 -15.53 15.77
N ASN A 329 -14.84 -16.28 16.74
CA ASN A 329 -15.24 -16.25 18.14
C ASN A 329 -14.84 -14.94 18.86
N TYR A 330 -14.53 -13.87 18.12
CA TYR A 330 -14.52 -12.53 18.66
C TYR A 330 -15.90 -12.26 19.27
N LYS A 331 -15.94 -11.75 20.50
CA LYS A 331 -17.17 -11.65 21.30
C LYS A 331 -18.22 -10.66 20.73
N GLY A 332 -17.90 -9.89 19.68
CA GLY A 332 -18.82 -9.01 18.96
C GLY A 332 -18.16 -7.75 18.38
N VAL A 333 -18.96 -6.89 17.76
CA VAL A 333 -18.64 -5.51 17.38
C VAL A 333 -19.13 -4.59 18.50
N GLN A 334 -18.29 -3.68 18.99
CA GLN A 334 -18.67 -2.72 20.04
C GLN A 334 -19.72 -1.75 19.50
N THR A 335 -20.73 -1.43 20.31
CA THR A 335 -21.72 -0.40 19.97
C THR A 335 -21.13 1.01 20.15
N ASP A 336 -21.72 2.00 19.49
CA ASP A 336 -21.30 3.40 19.61
C ASP A 336 -21.31 3.87 21.09
N ASN A 337 -22.33 3.48 21.86
CA ASN A 337 -22.43 3.76 23.30
C ASN A 337 -21.31 3.09 24.12
N MET A 338 -20.91 1.86 23.76
CA MET A 338 -19.78 1.20 24.42
C MET A 338 -18.47 1.92 24.10
N LEU A 339 -18.26 2.33 22.86
CA LEU A 339 -17.05 3.06 22.45
C LEU A 339 -16.96 4.44 23.13
N ALA A 340 -18.08 5.14 23.27
CA ALA A 340 -18.16 6.43 23.96
C ALA A 340 -17.69 6.38 25.42
N SER A 341 -17.78 5.21 26.07
CA SER A 341 -17.29 5.03 27.45
C SER A 341 -15.77 4.89 27.58
N LEU A 342 -15.05 4.78 26.45
CA LEU A 342 -13.61 4.46 26.37
C LEU A 342 -13.19 3.20 27.13
N ARG A 343 -14.14 2.33 27.49
CA ARG A 343 -13.90 1.08 28.20
C ARG A 343 -14.91 0.03 27.79
N THR A 344 -14.45 -1.04 27.13
CA THR A 344 -15.36 -2.03 26.56
C THR A 344 -15.06 -3.45 27.05
N ALA A 345 -16.02 -4.35 26.85
CA ALA A 345 -15.77 -5.78 26.92
C ALA A 345 -14.88 -6.24 25.74
N ARG A 346 -14.55 -7.54 25.66
CA ARG A 346 -13.83 -8.08 24.49
C ARG A 346 -14.72 -7.94 23.24
N GLY A 347 -14.12 -7.63 22.09
CA GLY A 347 -14.79 -7.55 20.78
C GLY A 347 -13.76 -7.61 19.65
N VAL A 348 -14.05 -7.01 18.50
CA VAL A 348 -13.05 -6.74 17.45
C VAL A 348 -11.88 -5.91 18.00
N ILE A 349 -12.23 -4.91 18.81
CA ILE A 349 -11.33 -4.18 19.69
C ILE A 349 -11.83 -4.28 21.14
N ARG A 350 -10.93 -4.07 22.10
CA ARG A 350 -11.26 -3.88 23.52
C ARG A 350 -10.61 -2.57 23.99
N LEU A 351 -11.42 -1.62 24.43
CA LEU A 351 -10.93 -0.41 25.08
C LEU A 351 -10.68 -0.71 26.56
N GLU A 352 -9.53 -0.30 27.05
CA GLU A 352 -9.04 -0.54 28.39
C GLU A 352 -8.81 0.79 29.09
N GLY A 353 -9.12 0.85 30.39
CA GLY A 353 -8.67 1.97 31.23
C GLY A 353 -7.16 1.89 31.50
N ALA A 354 -6.75 2.33 32.69
CA ALA A 354 -5.36 2.26 33.13
C ALA A 354 -4.75 0.86 32.91
N ARG A 355 -3.74 0.81 32.04
CA ARG A 355 -2.95 -0.38 31.70
C ARG A 355 -1.48 0.00 31.79
N TRP A 356 -0.65 -0.90 32.31
CA TRP A 356 0.76 -0.70 32.69
C TRP A 356 0.98 0.29 33.85
N LYS A 357 0.28 1.44 33.84
CA LYS A 357 0.34 2.52 34.84
C LYS A 357 -1.01 3.22 34.97
N GLU A 358 -1.20 3.99 36.04
CA GLU A 358 -2.33 4.90 36.19
C GLU A 358 -2.23 6.06 35.19
N GLY A 359 -3.36 6.71 34.85
CA GLY A 359 -3.38 7.83 33.90
C GLY A 359 -3.16 7.45 32.43
N THR A 360 -3.30 6.18 32.07
CA THR A 360 -3.20 5.70 30.69
C THR A 360 -4.54 5.19 30.15
N HIS A 361 -4.66 5.21 28.82
CA HIS A 361 -5.69 4.48 28.08
C HIS A 361 -5.06 3.38 27.26
N GLY A 362 -5.77 2.25 27.13
CA GLY A 362 -5.35 1.12 26.32
C GLY A 362 -6.38 0.73 25.27
N VAL A 363 -5.89 0.20 24.14
CA VAL A 363 -6.71 -0.52 23.18
C VAL A 363 -6.04 -1.83 22.81
N GLU A 364 -6.79 -2.92 22.91
CA GLU A 364 -6.41 -4.23 22.41
C GLU A 364 -7.14 -4.50 21.09
N PHE A 365 -6.37 -4.58 20.00
CA PHE A 365 -6.82 -5.03 18.69
C PHE A 365 -6.80 -6.55 18.65
N ARG A 366 -7.99 -7.17 18.54
CA ARG A 366 -8.14 -8.64 18.53
C ARG A 366 -8.32 -9.21 17.12
N ALA A 367 -8.63 -8.34 16.16
CA ALA A 367 -8.72 -8.65 14.74
C ALA A 367 -8.01 -7.57 13.91
N GLY A 368 -7.82 -7.81 12.61
CA GLY A 368 -7.13 -6.89 11.70
C GLY A 368 -5.60 -6.84 11.83
N THR A 369 -5.03 -7.47 12.85
CA THR A 369 -3.59 -7.49 13.19
C THR A 369 -2.72 -8.33 12.26
N LYS A 370 -3.33 -9.28 11.52
CA LYS A 370 -2.62 -10.17 10.60
C LYS A 370 -2.37 -9.55 9.22
N ASP A 371 -3.20 -8.57 8.84
CA ASP A 371 -2.98 -7.77 7.63
C ASP A 371 -2.10 -6.58 7.98
N LEU A 372 -0.86 -6.61 7.51
CA LEU A 372 0.13 -5.58 7.80
C LEU A 372 -0.31 -4.19 7.31
N LYS A 373 -0.96 -4.12 6.13
CA LYS A 373 -1.40 -2.85 5.57
C LYS A 373 -2.47 -2.21 6.45
N LEU A 374 -3.41 -3.02 6.93
CA LEU A 374 -4.46 -2.58 7.83
C LEU A 374 -3.91 -2.22 9.21
N ALA A 375 -3.12 -3.10 9.83
CA ALA A 375 -2.52 -2.90 11.14
C ALA A 375 -1.67 -1.63 11.21
N ARG A 376 -0.75 -1.47 10.26
CA ARG A 376 0.11 -0.28 10.15
C ARG A 376 -0.72 0.98 10.02
N PHE A 377 -1.78 0.97 9.21
CA PHE A 377 -2.63 2.14 9.05
C PHE A 377 -3.27 2.58 10.37
N TYR A 378 -4.06 1.71 11.02
CA TYR A 378 -4.82 2.15 12.20
C TYR A 378 -3.91 2.42 13.43
N GLN A 379 -2.80 1.70 13.58
CA GLN A 379 -1.89 1.91 14.71
C GLN A 379 -1.13 3.22 14.58
N THR A 380 -0.64 3.55 13.38
CA THR A 380 0.09 4.79 13.17
C THR A 380 -0.83 6.01 13.23
N VAL A 381 -2.07 5.91 12.72
CA VAL A 381 -3.07 6.97 12.83
C VAL A 381 -3.48 7.22 14.27
N LEU A 382 -3.74 6.15 15.05
CA LEU A 382 -4.08 6.31 16.46
C LEU A 382 -2.91 6.94 17.22
N ALA A 383 -1.71 6.39 17.06
CA ALA A 383 -0.50 6.87 17.75
C ALA A 383 -0.21 8.34 17.42
N SER A 384 -0.35 8.75 16.16
CA SER A 384 -0.06 10.12 15.76
C SER A 384 -1.07 11.14 16.30
N ARG A 385 -2.37 10.81 16.28
CA ARG A 385 -3.42 11.70 16.80
C ARG A 385 -3.36 11.84 18.32
N VAL A 386 -3.14 10.74 19.06
CA VAL A 386 -3.01 10.83 20.52
C VAL A 386 -1.72 11.54 20.93
N SER A 387 -0.61 11.31 20.19
CA SER A 387 0.68 11.96 20.46
C SER A 387 0.59 13.48 20.33
N ALA A 388 -0.01 13.96 19.24
CA ALA A 388 -0.18 15.39 18.96
C ALA A 388 -1.44 16.01 19.62
N ASN A 389 -2.27 15.20 20.30
CA ASN A 389 -3.63 15.56 20.73
C ASN A 389 -4.48 16.25 19.64
N ASP A 390 -4.30 15.84 18.38
CA ASP A 390 -4.95 16.44 17.21
C ASP A 390 -5.97 15.49 16.56
N PHE A 391 -7.24 15.77 16.84
CA PHE A 391 -8.41 15.07 16.31
C PHE A 391 -9.19 15.93 15.32
N SER A 392 -8.54 16.91 14.70
CA SER A 392 -9.14 17.74 13.65
C SER A 392 -9.68 16.87 12.50
N GLY A 393 -10.80 17.32 11.93
CA GLY A 393 -11.53 16.61 10.88
C GLY A 393 -12.40 15.43 11.35
N LEU A 394 -12.31 15.01 12.61
CA LEU A 394 -13.20 14.00 13.19
C LEU A 394 -14.38 14.65 13.90
N SER A 395 -15.56 14.04 13.73
CA SER A 395 -16.78 14.35 14.48
C SER A 395 -16.69 13.78 15.90
N ASP A 396 -17.59 14.20 16.79
CA ASP A 396 -17.76 13.52 18.07
C ASP A 396 -18.60 12.24 17.88
N ILE A 397 -18.35 11.22 18.71
CA ILE A 397 -19.05 9.93 18.64
C ILE A 397 -20.59 10.07 18.71
N GLY A 398 -21.08 11.11 19.39
CA GLY A 398 -22.51 11.39 19.58
C GLY A 398 -23.19 12.16 18.44
N ASP A 399 -22.43 12.68 17.47
CA ASP A 399 -22.99 13.53 16.40
C ASP A 399 -23.79 12.71 15.36
N TRP A 400 -23.50 11.41 15.25
CA TRP A 400 -24.13 10.48 14.32
C TRP A 400 -23.95 9.05 14.83
N SER A 401 -24.75 8.09 14.34
CA SER A 401 -24.62 6.68 14.70
C SER A 401 -24.32 5.79 13.51
N LEU A 402 -23.53 4.74 13.74
CA LEU A 402 -23.21 3.71 12.75
C LEU A 402 -23.72 2.34 13.20
N TRP A 403 -23.38 1.95 14.43
CA TRP A 403 -23.79 0.68 15.02
C TRP A 403 -24.17 0.89 16.49
N ASP A 404 -25.46 1.08 16.73
CA ASP A 404 -26.04 1.25 18.06
C ASP A 404 -26.22 -0.08 18.82
N GLY A 405 -26.07 -1.21 18.14
CA GLY A 405 -26.28 -2.56 18.67
C GLY A 405 -27.66 -3.15 18.36
N ASN A 406 -28.56 -2.38 17.76
CA ASN A 406 -29.91 -2.81 17.44
C ASN A 406 -29.98 -3.33 16.01
N VAL A 407 -30.54 -4.52 15.86
CA VAL A 407 -30.85 -5.08 14.55
C VAL A 407 -32.15 -4.45 14.06
N PRO A 408 -32.17 -3.77 12.89
CA PRO A 408 -33.39 -3.18 12.37
C PRO A 408 -34.50 -4.23 12.17
N SER A 409 -35.75 -3.83 12.43
CA SER A 409 -36.91 -4.68 12.13
C SER A 409 -37.11 -4.83 10.62
N ALA A 410 -37.88 -5.84 10.19
CA ALA A 410 -38.23 -6.01 8.78
C ALA A 410 -38.93 -4.77 8.20
N ALA A 411 -39.85 -4.15 8.95
CA ALA A 411 -40.50 -2.90 8.58
C ALA A 411 -39.50 -1.74 8.42
N THR A 412 -38.53 -1.63 9.32
CA THR A 412 -37.47 -0.62 9.24
C THR A 412 -36.60 -0.82 7.99
N LEU A 413 -36.21 -2.05 7.68
CA LEU A 413 -35.43 -2.36 6.48
C LEU A 413 -36.23 -2.10 5.20
N ALA A 414 -37.51 -2.49 5.18
CA ALA A 414 -38.44 -2.24 4.08
C ALA A 414 -38.55 -0.74 3.77
N GLN A 415 -38.77 0.08 4.80
CA GLN A 415 -38.81 1.53 4.67
C GLN A 415 -37.47 2.12 4.24
N ARG A 416 -36.36 1.69 4.87
CA ARG A 416 -35.02 2.25 4.62
C ARG A 416 -34.53 1.98 3.20
N HIS A 417 -34.75 0.77 2.69
CA HIS A 417 -34.19 0.31 1.42
C HIS A 417 -35.20 0.21 0.28
N GLY A 418 -36.48 0.48 0.52
CA GLY A 418 -37.52 0.40 -0.51
C GLY A 418 -37.81 -1.02 -0.99
N ILE A 419 -37.75 -2.00 -0.08
CA ILE A 419 -38.10 -3.41 -0.31
C ILE A 419 -39.41 -3.75 0.40
N SER A 420 -40.05 -4.87 0.07
CA SER A 420 -41.21 -5.33 0.83
C SER A 420 -40.81 -5.88 2.20
N GLU A 421 -41.71 -5.77 3.19
CA GLU A 421 -41.48 -6.35 4.52
C GLU A 421 -41.25 -7.88 4.46
N GLU A 422 -41.91 -8.56 3.52
CA GLU A 422 -41.71 -10.00 3.29
C GLU A 422 -40.28 -10.31 2.84
N VAL A 423 -39.74 -9.53 1.89
CA VAL A 423 -38.35 -9.67 1.43
C VAL A 423 -37.39 -9.40 2.59
N ALA A 424 -37.62 -8.33 3.35
CA ALA A 424 -36.79 -8.01 4.52
C ALA A 424 -36.81 -9.13 5.57
N GLN A 425 -37.98 -9.71 5.85
CA GLN A 425 -38.13 -10.82 6.78
C GLN A 425 -37.41 -12.08 6.31
N LYS A 426 -37.57 -12.46 5.03
CA LYS A 426 -36.86 -13.59 4.42
C LYS A 426 -35.35 -13.38 4.43
N ALA A 427 -34.88 -12.17 4.13
CA ALA A 427 -33.46 -11.86 4.16
C ALA A 427 -32.87 -12.03 5.57
N LEU A 428 -33.52 -11.49 6.60
CA LEU A 428 -33.09 -11.64 8.00
C LEU A 428 -33.06 -13.11 8.45
N HIS A 429 -34.02 -13.90 7.99
CA HIS A 429 -34.04 -15.35 8.23
C HIS A 429 -32.85 -16.04 7.56
N ASN A 430 -32.62 -15.79 6.27
CA ASN A 430 -31.55 -16.41 5.49
C ASN A 430 -30.14 -15.98 5.95
N ILE A 431 -29.96 -14.75 6.43
CA ILE A 431 -28.71 -14.29 7.10
C ILE A 431 -28.42 -15.17 8.32
N SER A 432 -29.46 -15.44 9.11
CA SER A 432 -29.35 -16.28 10.32
C SER A 432 -29.07 -17.74 9.95
N ALA A 433 -29.73 -18.27 8.91
CA ALA A 433 -29.47 -19.61 8.37
C ALA A 433 -28.02 -19.75 7.85
N GLY A 434 -27.48 -18.72 7.20
CA GLY A 434 -26.08 -18.64 6.79
C GLY A 434 -25.06 -18.56 7.95
N SER A 435 -25.54 -18.58 9.20
CA SER A 435 -24.74 -18.49 10.42
C SER A 435 -23.84 -17.25 10.43
N LEU A 436 -24.36 -16.13 9.94
CA LEU A 436 -23.72 -14.82 10.03
C LEU A 436 -24.20 -14.10 11.28
N LYS A 437 -23.24 -13.59 12.05
CA LYS A 437 -23.52 -12.69 13.17
C LYS A 437 -24.06 -11.37 12.62
N LYS A 438 -25.17 -10.88 13.19
CA LYS A 438 -25.89 -9.71 12.68
C LYS A 438 -25.05 -8.44 12.77
N GLU A 439 -24.25 -8.30 13.83
CA GLU A 439 -23.34 -7.19 14.03
C GLU A 439 -22.20 -7.12 12.99
N PHE A 440 -21.91 -8.22 12.28
CA PHE A 440 -20.96 -8.27 11.17
C PHE A 440 -21.64 -8.17 9.79
N THR A 441 -22.97 -8.07 9.74
CA THR A 441 -23.71 -7.91 8.49
C THR A 441 -23.84 -6.43 8.17
N LEU A 442 -22.81 -5.89 7.51
CA LEU A 442 -22.68 -4.44 7.25
C LEU A 442 -23.93 -3.78 6.64
N PRO A 443 -24.70 -4.39 5.71
CA PRO A 443 -25.94 -3.78 5.21
C PRO A 443 -27.00 -3.46 6.28
N LEU A 444 -26.90 -4.04 7.48
CA LEU A 444 -27.80 -3.74 8.61
C LEU A 444 -27.39 -2.49 9.40
N TRP A 445 -26.15 -2.00 9.25
CA TRP A 445 -25.67 -0.79 9.94
C TRP A 445 -26.33 0.46 9.37
N ASP A 446 -26.30 1.57 10.11
CA ASP A 446 -26.93 2.83 9.67
C ASP A 446 -26.02 3.67 8.78
N TRP A 447 -25.87 3.24 7.52
CA TRP A 447 -25.20 4.02 6.49
C TRP A 447 -26.02 5.20 5.97
N THR A 448 -27.29 5.27 6.37
CA THR A 448 -28.27 6.24 5.85
C THR A 448 -28.40 7.48 6.71
N ASP A 449 -27.78 7.51 7.88
CA ASP A 449 -27.73 8.69 8.74
C ASP A 449 -27.27 9.92 7.94
N ALA A 450 -28.11 10.97 7.97
CA ALA A 450 -27.87 12.21 7.26
C ALA A 450 -26.62 12.94 7.77
N ASN A 451 -26.31 12.79 9.06
CA ASN A 451 -25.20 13.42 9.75
C ASN A 451 -23.87 12.67 9.58
N ASN A 452 -23.88 11.49 8.94
CA ASN A 452 -22.66 10.73 8.69
C ASN A 452 -21.65 11.58 7.90
N PRO A 453 -20.47 11.90 8.47
CA PRO A 453 -19.49 12.81 7.88
C PRO A 453 -18.73 12.16 6.71
N ILE A 454 -18.72 10.83 6.65
CA ILE A 454 -17.98 10.01 5.68
C ILE A 454 -18.79 9.84 4.39
N ILE A 455 -20.09 9.59 4.51
CA ILE A 455 -20.95 9.19 3.39
C ILE A 455 -21.88 10.35 3.01
N LYS A 456 -21.58 11.02 1.89
CA LYS A 456 -22.43 12.09 1.33
C LYS A 456 -23.57 11.53 0.48
N LYS A 457 -24.43 12.43 -0.02
CA LYS A 457 -25.71 12.12 -0.67
C LYS A 457 -25.61 11.06 -1.79
N ASN A 458 -24.75 11.27 -2.79
CA ASN A 458 -24.63 10.35 -3.93
C ASN A 458 -24.18 8.96 -3.47
N LYS A 459 -23.21 8.92 -2.55
CA LYS A 459 -22.70 7.67 -2.00
C LYS A 459 -23.74 6.92 -1.19
N ARG A 460 -24.55 7.65 -0.42
CA ARG A 460 -25.68 7.10 0.34
C ARG A 460 -26.71 6.44 -0.57
N ALA A 461 -27.04 7.08 -1.70
CA ALA A 461 -27.93 6.50 -2.70
C ALA A 461 -27.38 5.18 -3.29
N ILE A 462 -26.09 5.17 -3.64
CA ILE A 462 -25.41 3.96 -4.14
C ILE A 462 -25.41 2.84 -3.09
N ILE A 463 -25.07 3.15 -1.83
CA ILE A 463 -25.09 2.16 -0.75
C ILE A 463 -26.51 1.63 -0.56
N ASN A 464 -27.53 2.49 -0.61
CA ASN A 464 -28.92 2.08 -0.46
C ASN A 464 -29.37 1.11 -1.57
N SER A 465 -29.04 1.44 -2.83
CA SER A 465 -29.31 0.57 -3.99
C SER A 465 -28.60 -0.78 -3.88
N LEU A 466 -27.31 -0.78 -3.50
CA LEU A 466 -26.57 -2.04 -3.29
C LEU A 466 -27.12 -2.85 -2.12
N SER A 467 -27.58 -2.19 -1.04
CA SER A 467 -28.21 -2.87 0.10
C SER A 467 -29.56 -3.47 -0.27
N LYS A 468 -30.37 -2.78 -1.08
CA LYS A 468 -31.60 -3.34 -1.66
C LYS A 468 -31.31 -4.61 -2.46
N ASP A 469 -30.38 -4.55 -3.41
CA ASP A 469 -29.94 -5.71 -4.21
C ASP A 469 -29.45 -6.86 -3.30
N PHE A 470 -28.71 -6.54 -2.23
CA PHE A 470 -28.24 -7.52 -1.26
C PHE A 470 -29.40 -8.23 -0.57
N PHE A 471 -30.37 -7.49 -0.01
CA PHE A 471 -31.48 -8.08 0.73
C PHE A 471 -32.40 -8.89 -0.18
N GLU A 472 -32.71 -8.42 -1.39
CA GLU A 472 -33.50 -9.15 -2.37
C GLU A 472 -32.82 -10.48 -2.76
N GLN A 473 -31.51 -10.44 -3.04
CA GLN A 473 -30.77 -11.65 -3.40
C GLN A 473 -30.61 -12.62 -2.25
N VAL A 474 -30.40 -12.14 -1.02
CA VAL A 474 -30.35 -13.00 0.17
C VAL A 474 -31.71 -13.62 0.45
N ALA A 475 -32.81 -12.88 0.30
CA ALA A 475 -34.17 -13.39 0.48
C ALA A 475 -34.54 -14.48 -0.54
N ALA A 476 -33.93 -14.45 -1.72
CA ALA A 476 -34.15 -15.44 -2.79
C ALA A 476 -33.37 -16.75 -2.60
N LEU A 477 -32.43 -16.83 -1.65
CA LEU A 477 -31.68 -18.05 -1.35
C LEU A 477 -32.57 -19.09 -0.64
N ASP A 478 -32.22 -20.36 -0.82
CA ASP A 478 -32.84 -21.48 -0.10
C ASP A 478 -32.19 -21.62 1.29
N PRO A 479 -32.90 -21.35 2.40
CA PRO A 479 -32.35 -21.44 3.76
C PRO A 479 -31.92 -22.85 4.15
N GLU A 480 -32.49 -23.88 3.51
CA GLU A 480 -32.18 -25.29 3.78
C GLU A 480 -31.01 -25.80 2.91
N SER A 481 -30.47 -24.95 2.03
CA SER A 481 -29.34 -25.31 1.19
C SER A 481 -28.07 -25.53 2.01
N ASN A 482 -27.35 -26.62 1.72
CA ASN A 482 -26.03 -26.89 2.31
C ASN A 482 -24.97 -25.81 1.95
N THR A 483 -25.25 -24.94 0.97
CA THR A 483 -24.35 -23.86 0.53
C THR A 483 -24.77 -22.47 1.01
N ILE A 484 -25.90 -22.33 1.74
CA ILE A 484 -26.45 -21.04 2.19
C ILE A 484 -25.40 -20.15 2.87
N GLU A 485 -24.55 -20.74 3.71
CA GLU A 485 -23.45 -20.04 4.36
C GLU A 485 -22.51 -19.37 3.34
N THR A 486 -22.05 -20.13 2.35
CA THR A 486 -21.06 -19.64 1.39
C THR A 486 -21.70 -18.60 0.47
N GLU A 487 -22.97 -18.78 0.13
CA GLU A 487 -23.74 -17.88 -0.71
C GLU A 487 -23.96 -16.52 -0.05
N VAL A 488 -24.47 -16.47 1.19
CA VAL A 488 -24.69 -15.19 1.89
C VAL A 488 -23.36 -14.47 2.14
N ARG A 489 -22.29 -15.20 2.47
CA ARG A 489 -20.94 -14.61 2.63
C ARG A 489 -20.40 -14.03 1.34
N SER A 490 -20.63 -14.69 0.21
CA SER A 490 -20.21 -14.22 -1.10
C SER A 490 -20.96 -12.94 -1.50
N LEU A 491 -22.27 -12.87 -1.23
CA LEU A 491 -23.07 -11.66 -1.42
C LEU A 491 -22.56 -10.50 -0.56
N LEU A 492 -22.34 -10.75 0.74
CA LEU A 492 -21.85 -9.74 1.68
C LEU A 492 -20.46 -9.23 1.28
N ARG A 493 -19.56 -10.13 0.90
CA ARG A 493 -18.21 -9.76 0.44
C ARG A 493 -18.25 -8.90 -0.81
N SER A 494 -19.14 -9.21 -1.75
CA SER A 494 -19.29 -8.45 -3.00
C SER A 494 -19.84 -7.06 -2.74
N TRP A 495 -20.88 -6.96 -1.91
CA TRP A 495 -21.41 -5.68 -1.42
C TRP A 495 -20.30 -4.83 -0.78
N THR A 496 -19.52 -5.39 0.14
CA THR A 496 -18.43 -4.67 0.83
C THR A 496 -17.33 -4.19 -0.12
N LYS A 497 -17.01 -4.96 -1.17
CA LYS A 497 -16.04 -4.55 -2.19
C LYS A 497 -16.58 -3.38 -3.01
N MET A 498 -17.82 -3.51 -3.50
CA MET A 498 -18.45 -2.53 -4.39
C MET A 498 -18.66 -1.19 -3.69
N THR A 499 -19.01 -1.18 -2.41
CA THR A 499 -19.23 0.05 -1.64
C THR A 499 -17.96 0.84 -1.34
N ARG A 500 -16.75 0.31 -1.54
CA ARG A 500 -15.49 1.04 -1.30
C ARG A 500 -15.34 1.68 0.10
N LEU A 501 -16.13 1.24 1.08
CA LEU A 501 -16.15 1.85 2.41
C LEU A 501 -14.76 1.87 3.06
N SER A 502 -13.92 0.85 2.82
CA SER A 502 -12.56 0.83 3.37
C SER A 502 -11.70 2.02 2.93
N ASP A 503 -11.92 2.56 1.73
CA ASP A 503 -11.14 3.69 1.22
C ASP A 503 -11.66 5.01 1.84
N GLU A 504 -12.99 5.13 1.99
CA GLU A 504 -13.65 6.27 2.64
C GLU A 504 -13.22 6.42 4.11
N PHE A 505 -13.26 5.33 4.88
CA PHE A 505 -12.81 5.34 6.29
C PHE A 505 -11.33 5.67 6.42
N ARG A 506 -10.46 5.15 5.52
CA ARG A 506 -9.04 5.51 5.55
C ARG A 506 -8.85 7.02 5.36
N ARG A 507 -9.53 7.63 4.38
CA ARG A 507 -9.45 9.07 4.14
C ARG A 507 -9.99 9.91 5.30
N TYR A 508 -11.02 9.42 5.98
CA TYR A 508 -11.60 10.10 7.14
C TYR A 508 -10.67 10.06 8.36
N LEU A 509 -10.08 8.89 8.65
CA LEU A 509 -9.26 8.68 9.84
C LEU A 509 -7.86 9.28 9.72
N GLN A 510 -7.28 9.27 8.52
CA GLN A 510 -5.93 9.79 8.28
C GLN A 510 -5.82 11.27 8.70
N PRO A 511 -4.79 11.65 9.49
CA PRO A 511 -4.50 13.06 9.78
C PRO A 511 -4.29 13.86 8.49
N ARG A 512 -4.78 15.10 8.46
CA ARG A 512 -4.64 16.00 7.31
C ARG A 512 -3.72 17.16 7.67
N ARG A 513 -3.02 17.72 6.69
CA ARG A 513 -2.33 19.01 6.86
C ARG A 513 -3.36 20.15 6.89
N GLY A 514 -3.23 21.09 7.82
CA GLY A 514 -4.17 22.22 7.93
C GLY A 514 -4.12 23.19 6.74
N LEU A 515 -5.20 23.95 6.51
CA LEU A 515 -5.29 24.93 5.41
C LEU A 515 -4.23 26.05 5.52
N ASN A 516 -3.93 26.52 6.73
CA ASN A 516 -2.90 27.54 6.96
C ASN A 516 -1.53 27.05 6.46
N MET A 517 -1.20 25.79 6.76
CA MET A 517 0.01 25.15 6.26
C MET A 517 0.00 25.08 4.73
N ALA A 518 -1.14 24.76 4.10
CA ALA A 518 -1.22 24.70 2.63
C ALA A 518 -0.88 26.05 1.96
N GLN A 519 -1.27 27.17 2.57
CA GLN A 519 -0.95 28.50 2.07
C GLN A 519 0.55 28.79 2.12
N ASP A 520 1.19 28.49 3.25
CA ASP A 520 2.64 28.59 3.40
C ASP A 520 3.40 27.66 2.42
N LEU A 521 2.82 26.50 2.12
CA LEU A 521 3.41 25.51 1.23
C LEU A 521 3.23 25.81 -0.26
N LEU A 522 2.34 26.71 -0.66
CA LEU A 522 2.08 27.00 -2.08
C LEU A 522 3.05 28.03 -2.65
N GLN A 523 3.43 29.03 -1.84
CA GLN A 523 4.29 30.11 -2.28
C GLN A 523 5.76 29.66 -2.28
N PHE A 524 6.47 29.98 -3.37
CA PHE A 524 7.91 29.83 -3.43
C PHE A 524 8.58 31.18 -3.20
N ASN A 525 9.44 31.25 -2.19
CA ASN A 525 10.28 32.41 -1.92
C ASN A 525 11.70 32.10 -2.38
N LEU A 526 12.35 33.08 -3.02
CA LEU A 526 13.74 32.95 -3.42
C LEU A 526 14.61 32.75 -2.17
N PRO A 527 15.61 31.85 -2.21
CA PRO A 527 16.48 31.64 -1.06
C PRO A 527 17.36 32.88 -0.81
N GLU A 528 17.51 33.24 0.46
CA GLU A 528 18.35 34.37 0.92
C GLU A 528 19.79 33.94 1.24
N ASP A 529 20.17 32.71 0.90
CA ASP A 529 21.44 32.06 1.25
C ASP A 529 22.65 32.53 0.43
N GLY A 530 22.56 33.70 -0.20
CA GLY A 530 23.66 34.34 -0.92
C GLY A 530 23.91 33.79 -2.34
N ARG A 531 22.98 33.03 -2.92
CA ARG A 531 23.07 32.56 -4.30
C ARG A 531 23.09 33.70 -5.32
N PRO A 532 23.90 33.58 -6.39
CA PRO A 532 23.92 34.58 -7.45
C PRO A 532 22.69 34.41 -8.37
N PHE A 533 21.82 35.43 -8.36
CA PHE A 533 20.70 35.51 -9.27
C PHE A 533 21.03 36.36 -10.50
N VAL A 534 20.38 36.06 -11.63
CA VAL A 534 20.41 36.91 -12.82
C VAL A 534 19.83 38.30 -12.52
N ARG A 535 20.27 39.32 -13.27
CA ARG A 535 19.88 40.72 -13.01
C ARG A 535 18.36 40.97 -13.10
N ALA A 536 17.66 40.24 -13.96
CA ALA A 536 16.22 40.34 -14.15
C ALA A 536 15.55 39.03 -13.70
N VAL A 537 15.28 38.94 -12.40
CA VAL A 537 14.67 37.77 -11.78
C VAL A 537 13.22 37.61 -12.25
N THR A 538 12.89 36.41 -12.72
CA THR A 538 11.52 36.02 -13.08
C THR A 538 10.79 35.53 -11.83
N ASP A 539 9.64 36.13 -11.52
CA ASP A 539 8.77 35.64 -10.45
C ASP A 539 8.02 34.39 -10.92
N VAL A 540 8.47 33.23 -10.46
CA VAL A 540 7.91 31.93 -10.82
C VAL A 540 6.53 31.68 -10.20
N ASN A 541 6.11 32.47 -9.22
CA ASN A 541 4.77 32.34 -8.66
C ASN A 541 3.70 32.79 -9.66
N ASN A 542 4.04 33.64 -10.62
CA ASN A 542 3.14 34.13 -11.68
C ASN A 542 3.23 33.31 -12.99
N ILE A 543 3.98 32.20 -13.00
CA ILE A 543 3.99 31.29 -14.15
C ILE A 543 2.76 30.40 -14.07
N ASP A 544 1.98 30.39 -15.14
CA ASP A 544 0.80 29.55 -15.24
C ASP A 544 1.15 28.06 -15.27
N LEU A 545 0.42 27.30 -14.46
CA LEU A 545 0.46 25.85 -14.40
C LEU A 545 -0.91 25.28 -14.78
N GLY A 546 -0.91 24.09 -15.37
CA GLY A 546 -2.11 23.28 -15.53
C GLY A 546 -2.01 22.04 -14.66
N ILE A 547 -2.92 21.85 -13.72
CA ILE A 547 -2.92 20.71 -12.81
C ILE A 547 -4.07 19.80 -13.19
N GLU A 548 -3.80 18.51 -13.26
CA GLU A 548 -4.84 17.52 -13.39
C GLU A 548 -5.06 16.84 -12.04
N TYR A 549 -6.29 16.98 -11.55
CA TYR A 549 -6.74 16.29 -10.35
C TYR A 549 -7.51 15.06 -10.77
N SER A 550 -7.30 13.94 -10.08
CA SER A 550 -8.04 12.72 -10.38
C SER A 550 -8.56 12.07 -9.11
N GLY A 551 -9.70 11.39 -9.24
CA GLY A 551 -10.27 10.61 -8.16
C GLY A 551 -11.09 9.44 -8.66
N LYS A 552 -11.22 8.42 -7.81
CA LYS A 552 -12.02 7.24 -8.13
C LYS A 552 -13.50 7.51 -7.89
N MET A 553 -14.32 6.99 -8.80
CA MET A 553 -15.77 6.93 -8.68
C MET A 553 -16.20 6.31 -7.34
N PRO A 554 -17.35 6.70 -6.79
CA PRO A 554 -17.79 6.26 -5.47
C PRO A 554 -18.02 4.75 -5.38
N MET A 555 -18.26 4.04 -6.50
CA MET A 555 -18.44 2.58 -6.51
C MET A 555 -17.27 1.86 -7.19
N MET A 556 -16.94 0.66 -6.72
CA MET A 556 -15.96 -0.22 -7.37
C MET A 556 -16.67 -1.21 -8.28
N VAL A 557 -16.09 -1.44 -9.46
CA VAL A 557 -16.53 -2.49 -10.38
C VAL A 557 -16.40 -3.89 -9.74
N ASN A 558 -17.43 -4.70 -9.90
CA ASN A 558 -17.43 -6.13 -9.66
C ASN A 558 -17.61 -6.85 -11.01
N ALA A 559 -16.52 -7.44 -11.52
CA ALA A 559 -16.51 -8.09 -12.82
C ALA A 559 -15.75 -9.42 -12.76
N ASP A 560 -16.16 -10.33 -13.63
CA ASP A 560 -15.51 -11.62 -13.83
C ASP A 560 -14.44 -11.54 -14.91
N PHE A 561 -13.36 -12.26 -14.67
CA PHE A 561 -12.23 -12.36 -15.58
C PHE A 561 -11.75 -13.79 -15.62
N THR A 562 -11.06 -14.15 -16.70
CA THR A 562 -10.50 -15.50 -16.82
C THR A 562 -9.56 -15.85 -15.65
N PRO A 563 -9.61 -17.10 -15.17
CA PRO A 563 -8.78 -17.53 -14.03
C PRO A 563 -7.30 -17.40 -14.35
N ASP A 564 -6.93 -17.80 -15.57
CA ASP A 564 -5.59 -17.71 -16.12
C ASP A 564 -5.45 -16.51 -17.07
N LYS A 565 -4.20 -16.07 -17.22
CA LYS A 565 -3.83 -15.12 -18.27
C LYS A 565 -3.88 -15.82 -19.63
N MET A 566 -4.32 -15.10 -20.65
CA MET A 566 -4.30 -15.53 -22.04
C MET A 566 -2.89 -15.47 -22.62
N VAL A 567 -2.75 -15.88 -23.89
CA VAL A 567 -1.48 -15.86 -24.62
C VAL A 567 -0.86 -14.46 -24.74
N ASP A 568 -1.67 -13.41 -24.60
CA ASP A 568 -1.22 -12.01 -24.51
C ASP A 568 -0.77 -11.58 -23.09
N ASN A 569 -0.71 -12.53 -22.15
CA ASN A 569 -0.36 -12.33 -20.74
C ASN A 569 -1.33 -11.41 -19.97
N LYS A 570 -2.57 -11.24 -20.47
CA LYS A 570 -3.65 -10.51 -19.79
C LYS A 570 -4.80 -11.44 -19.42
N LYS A 571 -5.54 -11.10 -18.37
CA LYS A 571 -6.82 -11.77 -18.10
C LYS A 571 -7.89 -11.13 -18.95
N ALA A 572 -8.72 -11.96 -19.60
CA ALA A 572 -9.80 -11.43 -20.42
C ALA A 572 -11.04 -11.20 -19.55
N TRP A 573 -11.73 -10.10 -19.82
CA TRP A 573 -13.04 -9.82 -19.22
C TRP A 573 -14.08 -10.80 -19.77
N LEU A 574 -14.94 -11.27 -18.87
CA LEU A 574 -16.00 -12.21 -19.18
C LEU A 574 -17.37 -11.56 -19.08
N GLN A 575 -17.68 -10.98 -17.91
CA GLN A 575 -18.93 -10.25 -17.67
C GLN A 575 -18.77 -9.29 -16.49
N THR A 576 -19.65 -8.30 -16.41
CA THR A 576 -19.73 -7.38 -15.28
C THR A 576 -20.95 -7.75 -14.43
N TYR A 577 -20.75 -7.98 -13.13
CA TYR A 577 -21.84 -8.28 -12.21
C TYR A 577 -22.39 -7.03 -11.51
N GLY A 578 -21.59 -5.98 -11.40
CA GLY A 578 -22.03 -4.70 -10.87
C GLY A 578 -21.02 -3.60 -11.13
N ASP A 579 -21.49 -2.52 -11.73
CA ASP A 579 -20.75 -1.27 -11.94
C ASP A 579 -21.77 -0.12 -12.01
N LEU A 580 -21.30 1.12 -12.05
CA LEU A 580 -22.16 2.26 -12.38
C LEU A 580 -22.70 2.04 -13.80
N SER A 581 -23.94 2.43 -14.05
CA SER A 581 -24.43 2.59 -15.43
C SER A 581 -23.78 3.81 -16.09
N GLU A 582 -23.88 3.94 -17.42
CA GLU A 582 -23.37 5.13 -18.12
C GLU A 582 -24.08 6.39 -17.65
N ASP A 583 -25.41 6.33 -17.48
CA ASP A 583 -26.24 7.43 -16.96
C ASP A 583 -25.80 7.88 -15.55
N GLU A 584 -25.50 6.93 -14.66
CA GLU A 584 -25.02 7.26 -13.32
C GLU A 584 -23.62 7.89 -13.35
N ARG A 585 -22.74 7.45 -14.25
CA ARG A 585 -21.44 8.11 -14.45
C ARG A 585 -21.64 9.53 -14.96
N GLU A 586 -22.52 9.72 -15.95
CA GLU A 586 -22.88 11.04 -16.47
C GLU A 586 -23.40 11.98 -15.39
N ALA A 587 -24.37 11.53 -14.59
CA ALA A 587 -24.88 12.32 -13.50
C ALA A 587 -23.80 12.69 -12.47
N ILE A 588 -22.90 11.76 -12.12
CA ILE A 588 -21.79 12.03 -11.20
C ILE A 588 -20.80 13.05 -11.79
N ILE A 589 -20.36 12.90 -13.04
CA ILE A 589 -19.43 13.84 -13.69
C ILE A 589 -20.05 15.24 -13.74
N ARG A 590 -21.31 15.34 -14.16
CA ARG A 590 -22.06 16.60 -14.19
C ARG A 590 -22.18 17.23 -12.80
N ASN A 591 -22.52 16.44 -11.78
CA ASN A 591 -22.64 16.93 -10.40
C ASN A 591 -21.31 17.47 -9.87
N VAL A 592 -20.20 16.77 -10.14
CA VAL A 592 -18.85 17.24 -9.78
C VAL A 592 -18.53 18.55 -10.49
N ALA A 593 -18.79 18.68 -11.79
CA ALA A 593 -18.59 19.92 -12.53
C ALA A 593 -19.46 21.06 -11.97
N GLN A 594 -20.72 20.79 -11.66
CA GLN A 594 -21.63 21.78 -11.11
C GLN A 594 -21.24 22.25 -9.70
N ASP A 595 -20.80 21.33 -8.84
CA ASP A 595 -20.34 21.66 -7.49
C ASP A 595 -19.01 22.40 -7.52
N LEU A 596 -18.11 22.06 -8.46
CA LEU A 596 -16.89 22.81 -8.72
C LEU A 596 -17.21 24.25 -9.13
N HIS A 597 -18.17 24.44 -10.05
CA HIS A 597 -18.57 25.77 -10.50
C HIS A 597 -19.04 26.65 -9.35
N LYS A 598 -19.88 26.07 -8.46
CA LYS A 598 -20.35 26.77 -7.26
C LYS A 598 -19.22 27.06 -6.27
N SER A 599 -18.34 26.10 -6.02
CA SER A 599 -17.20 26.29 -5.10
C SER A 599 -16.17 27.30 -5.65
N LEU A 600 -16.08 27.49 -6.96
CA LEU A 600 -15.31 28.58 -7.59
C LEU A 600 -16.04 29.93 -7.60
N GLY A 601 -17.25 30.02 -7.03
CA GLY A 601 -18.05 31.24 -6.93
C GLY A 601 -18.84 31.61 -8.19
N GLY A 602 -19.03 30.68 -9.13
CA GLY A 602 -19.85 30.90 -10.32
C GLY A 602 -21.32 30.49 -10.14
N GLU A 603 -22.21 31.09 -10.94
CA GLU A 603 -23.67 30.92 -10.86
C GLU A 603 -24.29 30.16 -12.05
N GLY A 604 -23.48 29.70 -13.01
CA GLY A 604 -23.97 29.01 -14.22
C GLY A 604 -24.10 27.49 -14.09
N VAL A 605 -24.38 26.84 -15.23
CA VAL A 605 -24.60 25.39 -15.31
C VAL A 605 -23.45 24.71 -16.07
N ALA A 606 -23.05 23.51 -15.64
CA ALA A 606 -22.08 22.71 -16.38
C ALA A 606 -22.63 22.28 -17.75
N THR A 607 -21.81 22.40 -18.80
CA THR A 607 -22.21 22.12 -20.19
C THR A 607 -21.51 20.85 -20.68
N LYS A 608 -22.24 19.91 -21.26
CA LYS A 608 -21.66 18.70 -21.85
C LYS A 608 -20.84 19.06 -23.09
N ILE A 609 -19.67 18.45 -23.24
CA ILE A 609 -18.82 18.63 -24.42
C ILE A 609 -19.24 17.59 -25.47
N GLU A 610 -19.87 18.04 -26.56
CA GLU A 610 -20.17 17.19 -27.72
C GLU A 610 -18.90 16.96 -28.56
N ASP A 611 -18.69 15.74 -29.05
CA ASP A 611 -17.54 15.33 -29.86
C ASP A 611 -16.16 15.68 -29.26
N GLY A 612 -16.06 15.63 -27.93
CA GLY A 612 -14.80 15.81 -27.20
C GLY A 612 -13.76 14.79 -27.67
N GLY A 613 -12.86 15.23 -28.56
CA GLY A 613 -11.77 14.44 -29.11
C GLY A 613 -10.83 13.94 -28.03
N GLY A 614 -11.15 12.77 -27.49
CA GLY A 614 -10.54 12.21 -26.31
C GLY A 614 -9.10 11.71 -26.44
N HIS A 615 -8.60 11.04 -25.41
CA HIS A 615 -7.30 10.37 -25.29
C HIS A 615 -7.12 9.14 -26.22
N GLY A 616 -7.77 9.15 -27.39
CA GLY A 616 -7.77 8.09 -28.38
C GLY A 616 -8.66 6.92 -28.01
N HIS A 617 -9.73 7.17 -27.24
CA HIS A 617 -10.57 6.14 -26.65
C HIS A 617 -12.03 6.15 -27.15
N GLY A 618 -12.56 7.26 -27.66
CA GLY A 618 -13.88 7.29 -28.33
C GLY A 618 -15.08 6.88 -27.48
N LEU A 619 -14.94 6.83 -26.14
CA LEU A 619 -15.98 6.47 -25.16
C LEU A 619 -16.04 7.49 -24.02
N GLU A 620 -15.52 8.70 -24.24
CA GLU A 620 -15.28 9.70 -23.19
C GLU A 620 -16.50 10.58 -22.97
N LEU A 621 -16.70 10.96 -21.71
CA LEU A 621 -17.79 11.79 -21.22
C LEU A 621 -17.17 12.96 -20.47
N SER A 622 -17.43 14.18 -20.93
CA SER A 622 -16.82 15.39 -20.37
C SER A 622 -17.82 16.54 -20.23
N TYR A 623 -17.67 17.32 -19.17
CA TYR A 623 -18.42 18.53 -18.89
C TYR A 623 -17.47 19.73 -18.70
N GLU A 624 -17.83 20.87 -19.27
CA GLU A 624 -17.12 22.16 -19.15
C GLU A 624 -17.86 23.11 -18.20
N ILE A 625 -17.10 23.87 -17.42
CA ILE A 625 -17.57 25.07 -16.73
C ILE A 625 -16.65 26.26 -17.01
N ARG A 626 -17.16 27.47 -16.82
CA ARG A 626 -16.39 28.72 -16.83
C ARG A 626 -16.53 29.41 -15.50
N ASP A 627 -15.42 29.65 -14.83
CA ASP A 627 -15.44 30.33 -13.54
C ASP A 627 -15.65 31.85 -13.68
N PRO A 628 -15.77 32.62 -12.57
CA PRO A 628 -15.95 34.07 -12.64
C PRO A 628 -14.81 34.84 -13.34
N LYS A 629 -13.62 34.24 -13.46
CA LYS A 629 -12.47 34.77 -14.22
C LYS A 629 -12.54 34.36 -15.71
N ASN A 630 -13.64 33.73 -16.15
CA ASN A 630 -13.86 33.16 -17.48
C ASN A 630 -12.81 32.10 -17.88
N ARG A 631 -12.19 31.45 -16.90
CA ARG A 631 -11.26 30.33 -17.14
C ARG A 631 -12.06 29.05 -17.37
N LYS A 632 -11.65 28.25 -18.36
CA LYS A 632 -12.31 26.98 -18.73
C LYS A 632 -11.77 25.83 -17.87
N TRP A 633 -12.67 25.10 -17.22
CA TRP A 633 -12.37 23.88 -16.48
C TRP A 633 -13.13 22.71 -17.10
N ILE A 634 -12.51 21.53 -17.14
CA ILE A 634 -13.12 20.31 -17.68
C ILE A 634 -13.13 19.23 -16.62
N VAL A 635 -14.26 18.55 -16.46
CA VAL A 635 -14.40 17.33 -15.66
C VAL A 635 -14.77 16.20 -16.59
N GLU A 636 -14.01 15.11 -16.58
CA GLU A 636 -14.16 14.01 -17.52
C GLU A 636 -13.99 12.63 -16.90
N TRP A 637 -14.53 11.62 -17.58
CA TRP A 637 -14.36 10.21 -17.24
C TRP A 637 -13.24 9.59 -18.08
N ASP A 638 -12.12 9.24 -17.44
CA ASP A 638 -10.96 8.60 -18.09
C ASP A 638 -10.52 7.31 -17.37
N GLY A 639 -9.50 6.62 -17.92
CA GLY A 639 -8.94 5.39 -17.38
C GLY A 639 -9.88 4.19 -17.54
N ILE A 640 -10.75 4.24 -18.56
CA ILE A 640 -11.84 3.29 -18.79
C ILE A 640 -11.29 1.92 -19.20
N GLY A 641 -11.75 0.87 -18.53
CA GLY A 641 -11.51 -0.50 -18.97
C GLY A 641 -12.52 -0.91 -20.03
N ARG A 642 -12.09 -1.55 -21.12
CA ARG A 642 -12.97 -2.10 -22.15
C ARG A 642 -12.41 -3.39 -22.74
N THR A 643 -13.20 -4.06 -23.57
CA THR A 643 -12.78 -5.31 -24.21
C THR A 643 -13.24 -5.32 -25.65
N TYR A 644 -12.49 -6.03 -26.48
CA TYR A 644 -12.61 -6.02 -27.93
C TYR A 644 -12.99 -7.39 -28.47
N THR A 645 -13.75 -7.40 -29.56
CA THR A 645 -13.93 -8.58 -30.42
C THR A 645 -12.59 -8.93 -31.12
N PRO A 646 -12.44 -10.13 -31.69
CA PRO A 646 -11.29 -10.46 -32.54
C PRO A 646 -11.12 -9.50 -33.72
N ASN A 647 -12.21 -8.87 -34.19
CA ASN A 647 -12.20 -7.89 -35.26
C ASN A 647 -11.78 -6.47 -34.79
N GLY A 648 -11.67 -6.26 -33.48
CA GLY A 648 -11.27 -4.98 -32.91
C GLY A 648 -12.42 -4.02 -32.61
N ASP A 649 -13.66 -4.50 -32.63
CA ASP A 649 -14.84 -3.73 -32.21
C ASP A 649 -14.94 -3.75 -30.68
N VAL A 650 -15.33 -2.63 -30.06
CA VAL A 650 -15.60 -2.60 -28.62
C VAL A 650 -16.83 -3.46 -28.34
N ILE A 651 -16.71 -4.38 -27.38
CA ILE A 651 -17.84 -5.19 -26.94
C ILE A 651 -18.79 -4.30 -26.13
N GLU A 652 -20.07 -4.30 -26.51
CA GLU A 652 -21.13 -3.58 -25.81
C GLU A 652 -21.17 -3.94 -24.32
N GLY A 653 -21.38 -2.93 -23.45
CA GLY A 653 -21.40 -3.11 -22.00
C GLY A 653 -20.06 -3.50 -21.35
N SER A 654 -18.96 -3.61 -22.11
CA SER A 654 -17.64 -3.93 -21.56
C SER A 654 -16.92 -2.73 -20.95
N ALA A 655 -17.38 -1.50 -21.25
CA ALA A 655 -16.90 -0.26 -20.65
C ALA A 655 -17.17 -0.28 -19.14
N ARG A 656 -16.11 -0.09 -18.34
CA ARG A 656 -16.18 -0.29 -16.90
C ARG A 656 -15.10 0.50 -16.14
N ALA A 657 -15.32 0.67 -14.85
CA ALA A 657 -14.41 1.36 -13.94
C ALA A 657 -14.07 2.79 -14.39
N GLY A 658 -12.78 3.16 -14.38
CA GLY A 658 -12.28 4.51 -14.65
C GLY A 658 -12.01 5.37 -13.41
N SER A 659 -11.76 6.64 -13.66
CA SER A 659 -11.59 7.73 -12.70
C SER A 659 -12.25 8.98 -13.26
N ILE A 660 -12.59 9.90 -12.36
CA ILE A 660 -12.86 11.28 -12.73
C ILE A 660 -11.52 11.98 -12.85
N GLU A 661 -11.32 12.69 -13.94
CA GLU A 661 -10.20 13.60 -14.16
C GLU A 661 -10.75 15.02 -14.29
N LEU A 662 -10.08 15.96 -13.64
CA LEU A 662 -10.41 17.37 -13.65
C LEU A 662 -9.19 18.09 -14.19
N VAL A 663 -9.35 18.60 -15.41
CA VAL A 663 -8.32 19.34 -16.13
C VAL A 663 -8.53 20.82 -15.85
N THR A 664 -7.58 21.43 -15.14
CA THR A 664 -7.65 22.87 -14.85
C THR A 664 -7.38 23.69 -16.12
N PRO A 665 -7.79 24.98 -16.15
CA PRO A 665 -7.18 25.95 -17.06
C PRO A 665 -5.66 26.00 -16.84
N LYS A 666 -4.96 26.68 -17.75
CA LYS A 666 -3.63 27.25 -17.40
C LYS A 666 -3.87 28.50 -16.57
N PHE A 667 -3.33 28.53 -15.37
CA PHE A 667 -3.54 29.63 -14.42
C PHE A 667 -2.45 29.64 -13.36
N THR A 668 -2.36 30.77 -12.65
CA THR A 668 -1.59 30.86 -11.40
C THR A 668 -2.43 30.27 -10.26
N PRO A 669 -2.06 29.11 -9.69
CA PRO A 669 -2.91 28.45 -8.69
C PRO A 669 -3.00 29.25 -7.39
N GLU A 670 -4.23 29.39 -6.89
CA GLU A 670 -4.56 29.97 -5.58
C GLU A 670 -5.12 28.87 -4.64
N ILE A 671 -4.93 29.00 -3.32
CA ILE A 671 -5.45 28.01 -2.35
C ILE A 671 -6.97 27.85 -2.44
N ALA A 672 -7.69 28.94 -2.72
CA ALA A 672 -9.14 28.91 -2.91
C ALA A 672 -9.55 28.05 -4.13
N ASP A 673 -8.85 28.21 -5.26
CA ASP A 673 -9.08 27.43 -6.48
C ASP A 673 -8.83 25.93 -6.22
N ILE A 674 -7.72 25.59 -5.55
CA ILE A 674 -7.38 24.19 -5.22
C ILE A 674 -8.38 23.60 -4.21
N SER A 675 -8.78 24.37 -3.20
CA SER A 675 -9.73 23.91 -2.18
C SER A 675 -11.12 23.66 -2.77
N ALA A 676 -11.55 24.49 -3.74
CA ALA A 676 -12.81 24.29 -4.46
C ALA A 676 -12.87 22.92 -5.17
N VAL A 677 -11.74 22.43 -5.71
CA VAL A 677 -11.65 21.09 -6.30
C VAL A 677 -11.93 20.01 -5.27
N TYR A 678 -11.27 20.06 -4.11
CA TYR A 678 -11.42 19.03 -3.08
C TYR A 678 -12.78 19.09 -2.38
N GLU A 679 -13.39 20.26 -2.25
CA GLU A 679 -14.77 20.41 -1.81
C GLU A 679 -15.75 19.75 -2.77
N ALA A 680 -15.60 19.97 -4.08
CA ALA A 680 -16.45 19.32 -5.09
C ALA A 680 -16.28 17.79 -5.08
N PHE A 681 -15.03 17.31 -4.94
CA PHE A 681 -14.75 15.90 -4.78
C PHE A 681 -15.36 15.33 -3.49
N GLU A 682 -15.22 16.02 -2.36
CA GLU A 682 -15.76 15.57 -1.08
C GLU A 682 -17.30 15.48 -1.11
N LYS A 683 -17.99 16.51 -1.63
CA LYS A 683 -19.46 16.53 -1.79
C LYS A 683 -19.99 15.33 -2.56
N ASN A 684 -19.20 14.81 -3.49
CA ASN A 684 -19.56 13.71 -4.38
C ASN A 684 -18.90 12.36 -4.02
N ASN A 685 -18.22 12.25 -2.87
CA ASN A 685 -17.42 11.07 -2.47
C ASN A 685 -16.43 10.58 -3.56
N ILE A 686 -15.84 11.53 -4.28
CA ILE A 686 -14.74 11.25 -5.21
C ILE A 686 -13.47 11.15 -4.39
N LEU A 687 -12.80 10.00 -4.52
CA LEU A 687 -11.64 9.67 -3.71
C LEU A 687 -10.34 9.86 -4.51
N PRO A 688 -9.56 10.92 -4.24
CA PRO A 688 -8.21 11.03 -4.77
C PRO A 688 -7.40 9.78 -4.44
N ASN A 689 -6.56 9.34 -5.38
CA ASN A 689 -5.84 8.08 -5.23
C ASN A 689 -4.47 8.13 -5.89
N ILE A 690 -3.44 7.73 -5.16
CA ILE A 690 -2.07 7.61 -5.66
C ILE A 690 -1.93 6.50 -6.74
N LEU A 691 -2.82 5.51 -6.73
CA LEU A 691 -2.77 4.34 -7.63
C LEU A 691 -3.49 4.52 -8.97
N SER A 692 -4.23 5.61 -9.18
CA SER A 692 -5.10 5.74 -10.35
C SER A 692 -5.42 7.17 -10.75
N GLY A 693 -5.61 7.40 -12.05
CA GLY A 693 -5.86 8.72 -12.63
C GLY A 693 -4.57 9.48 -12.93
N GLY A 694 -4.57 10.30 -13.98
CA GLY A 694 -3.45 11.08 -14.47
C GLY A 694 -3.12 12.33 -13.64
N GLY A 695 -2.60 12.19 -12.42
CA GLY A 695 -1.98 13.36 -11.76
C GLY A 695 -0.90 13.97 -12.65
N HIS A 696 -1.20 15.13 -13.24
CA HIS A 696 -0.37 15.82 -14.22
C HIS A 696 -0.09 17.24 -13.73
N VAL A 697 1.18 17.65 -13.76
CA VAL A 697 1.55 19.07 -13.62
C VAL A 697 2.12 19.52 -14.95
N ASN A 698 1.38 20.40 -15.62
CA ASN A 698 1.72 20.99 -16.89
C ASN A 698 2.35 22.36 -16.65
N ILE A 699 3.54 22.57 -17.18
CA ILE A 699 4.21 23.87 -17.21
C ILE A 699 3.90 24.51 -18.57
N ASP A 700 3.49 25.78 -18.55
CA ASP A 700 3.48 26.56 -19.78
C ASP A 700 4.90 26.87 -20.25
N LEU A 701 5.25 26.41 -21.45
CA LEU A 701 6.57 26.64 -22.02
C LEU A 701 6.79 28.09 -22.47
N ALA A 702 5.75 28.94 -22.48
CA ALA A 702 5.89 30.38 -22.70
C ALA A 702 6.89 31.04 -21.73
N ALA A 703 7.05 30.49 -20.51
CA ALA A 703 8.06 30.95 -19.55
C ALA A 703 9.51 30.84 -20.07
N PHE A 704 9.74 29.97 -21.06
CA PHE A 704 11.03 29.70 -21.70
C PHE A 704 11.13 30.26 -23.13
N ASP A 705 10.20 31.10 -23.57
CA ASP A 705 10.26 31.68 -24.91
C ASP A 705 11.54 32.51 -25.10
N GLY A 706 12.31 32.18 -26.13
CA GLY A 706 13.63 32.79 -26.38
C GLY A 706 14.72 32.38 -25.39
N LYS A 707 14.46 31.41 -24.50
CA LYS A 707 15.35 30.98 -23.39
C LYS A 707 15.69 29.47 -23.45
N PRO A 708 16.30 28.96 -24.55
CA PRO A 708 16.56 27.53 -24.70
C PRO A 708 17.64 27.02 -23.72
N LYS A 709 18.59 27.87 -23.32
CA LYS A 709 19.59 27.54 -22.27
C LYS A 709 18.90 27.22 -20.95
N GLU A 710 17.94 28.03 -20.55
CA GLU A 710 17.19 27.89 -19.31
C GLU A 710 16.30 26.64 -19.33
N LEU A 711 15.68 26.33 -20.48
CA LEU A 711 14.93 25.08 -20.63
C LEU A 711 15.85 23.84 -20.53
N ALA A 712 17.02 23.87 -21.16
CA ALA A 712 18.00 22.80 -21.03
C ALA A 712 18.52 22.63 -19.58
N ARG A 713 18.68 23.75 -18.86
CA ARG A 713 18.96 23.76 -17.41
C ARG A 713 17.82 23.11 -16.61
N PHE A 714 16.57 23.44 -16.90
CA PHE A 714 15.39 22.82 -16.25
C PHE A 714 15.38 21.30 -16.43
N LEU A 715 15.61 20.80 -17.65
CA LEU A 715 15.70 19.35 -17.91
C LEU A 715 16.86 18.71 -17.15
N THR A 716 18.00 19.40 -17.05
CA THR A 716 19.15 18.93 -16.27
C THR A 716 18.81 18.81 -14.78
N ILE A 717 18.20 19.84 -14.19
CA ILE A 717 17.78 19.87 -12.77
C ILE A 717 16.78 18.74 -12.48
N PHE A 718 15.81 18.51 -13.37
CA PHE A 718 14.89 17.39 -13.26
C PHE A 718 15.65 16.06 -13.21
N HIS A 719 16.57 15.81 -14.14
CA HIS A 719 17.29 14.55 -14.21
C HIS A 719 18.26 14.29 -13.06
N GLU A 720 18.82 15.36 -12.47
CA GLU A 720 19.64 15.26 -11.25
C GLU A 720 18.85 14.81 -10.01
N ASN A 721 17.52 14.92 -10.05
CA ASN A 721 16.65 14.72 -8.88
C ASN A 721 15.43 13.80 -9.13
N ARG A 722 15.28 13.25 -10.34
CA ARG A 722 14.09 12.51 -10.78
C ARG A 722 13.71 11.32 -9.90
N SER A 723 14.68 10.65 -9.29
CA SER A 723 14.43 9.43 -8.54
C SER A 723 13.79 9.73 -7.18
N VAL A 724 14.30 10.75 -6.47
CA VAL A 724 13.70 11.16 -5.18
C VAL A 724 12.34 11.83 -5.41
N MET A 725 12.17 12.61 -6.49
CA MET A 725 10.86 13.15 -6.90
C MET A 725 9.86 12.03 -7.20
N SER A 726 10.29 10.99 -7.92
CA SER A 726 9.48 9.80 -8.18
C SER A 726 9.10 9.09 -6.88
N LEU A 727 10.03 8.94 -5.93
CA LEU A 727 9.74 8.30 -4.65
C LEU A 727 8.63 9.04 -3.88
N MET A 728 8.68 10.38 -3.84
CA MET A 728 7.69 11.20 -3.14
C MET A 728 6.33 11.20 -3.84
N PHE A 729 6.32 11.36 -5.16
CA PHE A 729 5.10 11.73 -5.89
C PHE A 729 4.73 10.78 -7.02
N GLN A 730 5.31 9.60 -7.13
CA GLN A 730 4.91 8.62 -8.13
C GLN A 730 4.91 7.21 -7.54
N HIS A 731 3.73 6.62 -7.37
CA HIS A 731 3.61 5.29 -6.80
C HIS A 731 4.43 4.24 -7.60
N VAL A 732 5.08 3.28 -6.92
CA VAL A 732 6.01 2.30 -7.54
C VAL A 732 5.43 1.51 -8.72
N ASN A 733 4.12 1.25 -8.70
CA ASN A 733 3.44 0.58 -9.82
C ASN A 733 3.25 1.49 -11.06
N ARG A 734 3.24 2.81 -10.87
CA ARG A 734 3.07 3.82 -11.94
C ARG A 734 4.35 4.13 -12.69
N VAL A 735 5.53 3.97 -12.07
CA VAL A 735 6.85 4.05 -12.74
C VAL A 735 6.93 3.14 -13.97
N LYS A 736 6.15 2.05 -13.99
CA LYS A 736 6.09 1.12 -15.12
C LYS A 736 5.20 1.60 -16.27
N THR A 737 4.45 2.69 -16.07
CA THR A 737 3.56 3.32 -17.05
C THR A 737 4.12 4.68 -17.48
N SER A 738 4.80 5.41 -16.60
CA SER A 738 5.63 6.59 -16.87
C SER A 738 7.10 6.22 -16.73
N GLU A 739 7.72 5.79 -17.83
CA GLU A 739 9.09 5.27 -17.78
C GLU A 739 10.11 6.38 -17.46
N PRO A 740 11.08 6.13 -16.56
CA PRO A 740 12.27 6.96 -16.44
C PRO A 740 13.06 6.88 -17.74
N ILE A 741 13.16 7.99 -18.46
CA ILE A 741 13.83 8.02 -19.76
C ILE A 741 15.33 7.66 -19.63
N ALA A 742 15.87 6.94 -20.61
CA ALA A 742 17.30 6.71 -20.69
C ALA A 742 17.99 7.99 -21.21
N ILE A 743 18.93 8.54 -20.44
CA ILE A 743 19.68 9.74 -20.82
C ILE A 743 21.11 9.32 -21.19
N SER A 744 21.52 9.62 -22.42
CA SER A 744 22.88 9.33 -22.89
C SER A 744 23.90 10.28 -22.25
N ASP A 745 25.18 9.88 -22.25
CA ASP A 745 26.27 10.78 -21.82
C ASP A 745 26.35 12.03 -22.71
N ASN A 746 26.05 11.90 -24.00
CA ASN A 746 26.02 13.02 -24.94
C ASN A 746 24.92 14.03 -24.57
N LEU A 747 23.68 13.58 -24.48
CA LEU A 747 22.53 14.42 -24.12
C LEU A 747 22.76 15.11 -22.77
N ARG A 748 23.19 14.36 -21.76
CA ARG A 748 23.51 14.90 -20.43
C ARG A 748 24.52 16.04 -20.49
N ASN A 749 25.61 15.85 -21.23
CA ASN A 749 26.68 16.83 -21.32
C ASN A 749 26.28 18.07 -22.14
N GLN A 750 25.44 17.88 -23.17
CA GLN A 750 24.93 18.99 -23.96
C GLN A 750 23.88 19.81 -23.22
N LEU A 751 22.95 19.18 -22.49
CA LEU A 751 21.90 19.89 -21.75
C LEU A 751 22.47 20.80 -20.65
N LYS A 752 23.43 20.29 -19.85
CA LYS A 752 23.96 21.06 -18.72
C LYS A 752 24.75 22.32 -19.13
N ASN A 753 25.34 22.30 -20.33
CA ASN A 753 26.18 23.36 -20.87
C ASN A 753 25.62 23.92 -22.18
N PHE A 754 24.30 23.89 -22.34
CA PHE A 754 23.66 24.26 -23.60
C PHE A 754 23.86 25.75 -23.92
N GLN A 755 24.36 26.04 -25.13
CA GLN A 755 24.56 27.40 -25.66
C GLN A 755 24.00 27.56 -27.09
N GLY A 756 23.23 26.57 -27.56
CA GLY A 756 22.65 26.58 -28.90
C GLY A 756 21.38 27.41 -29.00
N SER A 757 20.80 27.41 -30.20
CA SER A 757 19.50 28.01 -30.50
C SER A 757 18.33 27.12 -30.03
N GLU A 758 17.10 27.63 -30.11
CA GLU A 758 15.89 26.84 -29.84
C GLU A 758 15.77 25.63 -30.78
N GLU A 759 16.11 25.84 -32.06
CA GLU A 759 16.15 24.78 -33.07
C GLU A 759 17.17 23.69 -32.71
N ASP A 760 18.36 24.08 -32.25
CA ASP A 760 19.40 23.13 -31.82
C ASP A 760 18.90 22.27 -30.65
N LEU A 761 18.20 22.86 -29.68
CA LEU A 761 17.65 22.12 -28.54
C LEU A 761 16.54 21.15 -28.97
N LYS A 762 15.63 21.59 -29.84
CA LYS A 762 14.54 20.72 -30.36
C LYS A 762 15.11 19.52 -31.10
N LYS A 763 16.07 19.75 -32.00
CA LYS A 763 16.76 18.68 -32.74
C LYS A 763 17.53 17.76 -31.82
N LEU A 764 18.23 18.30 -30.81
CA LEU A 764 18.94 17.51 -29.80
C LEU A 764 17.98 16.57 -29.06
N LEU A 765 16.86 17.09 -28.55
CA LEU A 765 15.89 16.29 -27.81
C LEU A 765 15.27 15.19 -28.67
N TYR A 766 14.94 15.47 -29.93
CA TYR A 766 14.42 14.46 -30.84
C TYR A 766 15.46 13.38 -31.18
N ASN A 767 16.66 13.80 -31.59
CA ASN A 767 17.72 12.89 -32.06
C ASN A 767 18.29 12.01 -30.94
N GLU A 768 18.28 12.50 -29.69
CA GLU A 768 18.65 11.71 -28.51
C GLU A 768 17.46 10.91 -27.93
N GLU A 769 16.38 10.79 -28.70
CA GLU A 769 15.17 10.02 -28.37
C GLU A 769 14.56 10.44 -27.02
N TYR A 770 14.35 11.75 -26.79
CA TYR A 770 13.66 12.27 -25.60
C TYR A 770 12.14 11.98 -25.62
N PHE A 771 11.76 10.72 -25.81
CA PHE A 771 10.38 10.23 -25.85
C PHE A 771 10.37 8.71 -25.59
N ASN A 772 9.19 8.13 -25.33
CA ASN A 772 9.06 6.69 -25.17
C ASN A 772 9.20 5.98 -26.53
N THR A 773 10.17 5.08 -26.64
CA THR A 773 10.44 4.34 -27.88
C THR A 773 9.94 2.90 -27.86
N ARG A 774 9.10 2.48 -26.90
CA ARG A 774 8.73 1.05 -26.75
C ARG A 774 7.46 0.66 -27.48
N PHE A 775 7.44 -0.57 -28.00
CA PHE A 775 6.23 -1.20 -28.52
C PHE A 775 5.12 -1.28 -27.46
N GLY A 776 3.89 -1.00 -27.87
CA GLY A 776 2.70 -1.05 -27.02
C GLY A 776 2.58 0.08 -26.01
N ARG A 777 3.31 1.17 -26.24
CA ARG A 777 3.29 2.38 -25.41
C ARG A 777 3.25 3.62 -26.29
N LYS A 778 2.62 4.69 -25.81
CA LYS A 778 2.57 5.98 -26.50
C LYS A 778 3.88 6.74 -26.26
N SER A 779 4.35 7.52 -27.23
CA SER A 779 5.59 8.32 -27.15
C SER A 779 5.65 9.24 -25.92
N ARG A 780 4.50 9.74 -25.47
CA ARG A 780 4.38 10.56 -24.25
C ARG A 780 4.54 9.79 -22.92
N TYR A 781 4.59 8.46 -22.87
CA TYR A 781 4.59 7.67 -21.62
C TYR A 781 5.94 7.68 -20.86
N LEU A 782 6.37 8.87 -20.47
CA LEU A 782 7.58 9.17 -19.69
C LEU A 782 7.21 9.84 -18.34
N GLN A 783 8.22 10.16 -17.52
CA GLN A 783 8.02 10.94 -16.28
C GLN A 783 7.90 12.45 -16.55
N LEU A 784 8.62 12.97 -17.54
CA LEU A 784 8.52 14.35 -18.04
C LEU A 784 8.39 14.27 -19.55
N ASP A 785 7.24 14.67 -20.09
CA ASP A 785 6.98 14.73 -21.52
C ASP A 785 7.31 16.11 -22.07
N MET A 786 8.13 16.13 -23.13
CA MET A 786 8.58 17.30 -23.86
C MET A 786 8.17 17.27 -25.33
N SER A 787 7.36 16.30 -25.77
CA SER A 787 6.99 16.11 -27.17
C SER A 787 6.33 17.34 -27.79
N ALA A 788 5.52 18.08 -27.01
CA ALA A 788 4.92 19.34 -27.45
C ALA A 788 5.93 20.47 -27.70
N TYR A 789 7.12 20.41 -27.09
CA TYR A 789 8.18 21.40 -27.32
C TYR A 789 8.87 21.19 -28.67
N PHE A 790 9.20 19.94 -29.03
CA PHE A 790 9.93 19.61 -30.25
C PHE A 790 9.03 19.11 -31.40
N GLN A 791 7.70 19.29 -31.30
CA GLN A 791 6.73 18.76 -32.25
C GLN A 791 6.95 19.20 -33.71
N ASP A 792 7.53 20.38 -33.93
CA ASP A 792 7.80 20.97 -35.24
C ASP A 792 8.99 20.35 -35.97
N VAL A 793 9.87 19.63 -35.27
CA VAL A 793 11.02 18.91 -35.85
C VAL A 793 10.79 17.40 -36.00
N ILE A 794 9.59 16.90 -35.64
CA ILE A 794 9.24 15.48 -35.79
C ILE A 794 9.01 15.15 -37.28
N PRO A 795 9.58 14.08 -37.85
CA PRO A 795 9.27 13.60 -39.21
C PRO A 795 7.77 13.35 -39.42
N GLU A 796 7.24 13.82 -40.55
CA GLU A 796 5.80 13.82 -40.82
C GLU A 796 5.19 12.41 -40.82
N GLN A 797 5.95 11.39 -41.24
CA GLN A 797 5.50 9.99 -41.27
C GLN A 797 5.12 9.42 -39.89
N PHE A 798 5.52 10.08 -38.79
CA PHE A 798 5.18 9.64 -37.43
C PHE A 798 4.01 10.43 -36.82
N LEU A 799 3.48 11.43 -37.52
CA LEU A 799 2.37 12.25 -37.05
C LEU A 799 1.03 11.66 -37.51
N SER A 800 0.31 11.04 -36.58
CA SER A 800 -1.02 10.46 -36.85
C SER A 800 -1.92 10.55 -35.63
N ASP A 801 -3.23 10.38 -35.86
CA ASP A 801 -4.20 10.30 -34.77
C ASP A 801 -3.82 9.26 -33.71
N ASP A 802 -4.26 9.54 -32.48
CA ASP A 802 -4.04 8.65 -31.35
C ASP A 802 -4.73 7.30 -31.58
N PHE A 803 -4.20 6.24 -30.98
CA PHE A 803 -4.70 4.89 -31.18
C PHE A 803 -4.83 4.13 -29.86
N ASP A 804 -5.79 3.19 -29.82
CA ASP A 804 -5.94 2.35 -28.64
C ASP A 804 -4.95 1.18 -28.68
N ILE A 805 -3.93 1.26 -27.81
CA ILE A 805 -2.94 0.22 -27.57
C ILE A 805 -3.54 -1.12 -27.12
N ALA A 806 -4.78 -1.14 -26.62
CA ALA A 806 -5.50 -2.32 -26.18
C ALA A 806 -6.29 -3.01 -27.31
N ASN A 807 -6.62 -2.33 -28.41
CA ASN A 807 -7.36 -2.92 -29.52
C ASN A 807 -6.50 -3.97 -30.26
N PRO A 808 -6.93 -5.26 -30.33
CA PRO A 808 -6.12 -6.36 -30.86
C PRO A 808 -5.76 -6.22 -32.35
N THR A 809 -6.58 -5.52 -33.14
CA THR A 809 -6.36 -5.36 -34.59
C THR A 809 -5.57 -4.10 -34.94
N VAL A 810 -5.42 -3.17 -34.00
CA VAL A 810 -4.61 -1.96 -34.18
C VAL A 810 -3.12 -2.30 -33.98
N PRO A 811 -2.27 -2.15 -35.02
CA PRO A 811 -0.85 -2.42 -34.90
C PRO A 811 -0.18 -1.46 -33.91
N TRP A 812 0.70 -2.00 -33.06
CA TRP A 812 1.61 -1.16 -32.31
C TRP A 812 2.65 -0.57 -33.26
N ARG A 813 2.71 0.76 -33.31
CA ARG A 813 3.49 1.53 -34.30
C ARG A 813 4.13 2.74 -33.65
N ARG A 814 5.06 3.36 -34.37
CA ARG A 814 5.65 4.65 -33.98
C ARG A 814 4.65 5.75 -34.26
N GLN A 815 4.41 6.61 -33.29
CA GLN A 815 3.41 7.66 -33.41
C GLN A 815 3.69 8.79 -32.44
N PHE A 816 3.43 10.01 -32.89
CA PHE A 816 3.28 11.20 -32.09
C PHE A 816 1.91 11.81 -32.31
N ARG A 817 1.25 12.14 -31.19
CA ARG A 817 0.07 13.00 -31.17
C ARG A 817 0.57 14.42 -30.94
N VAL A 818 0.30 15.32 -31.88
CA VAL A 818 0.76 16.72 -31.83
C VAL A 818 -0.41 17.66 -32.03
N ASP A 819 -0.50 18.69 -31.20
CA ASP A 819 -1.42 19.82 -31.38
C ASP A 819 -0.58 21.10 -31.32
N PRO A 820 -0.42 21.82 -32.45
CA PRO A 820 0.45 22.98 -32.52
C PRO A 820 -0.02 24.16 -31.67
N ARG A 821 -1.26 24.14 -31.17
CA ARG A 821 -1.78 25.15 -30.24
C ARG A 821 -1.32 24.90 -28.80
N ILE A 822 -0.79 23.71 -28.51
CA ILE A 822 -0.36 23.30 -27.18
C ILE A 822 1.16 23.34 -27.10
N ARG A 823 1.67 24.27 -26.29
CA ARG A 823 3.08 24.31 -25.86
C ARG A 823 3.13 24.06 -24.35
N LYS A 824 3.58 22.86 -23.95
CA LYS A 824 3.67 22.48 -22.53
C LYS A 824 4.77 21.46 -22.28
N ALA A 825 5.35 21.50 -21.08
CA ALA A 825 6.05 20.35 -20.49
C ALA A 825 5.10 19.68 -19.49
N GLU A 826 5.05 18.37 -19.47
CA GLU A 826 4.08 17.65 -18.62
C GLU A 826 4.79 16.65 -17.72
N PHE A 827 4.74 16.88 -16.41
CA PHE A 827 5.05 15.84 -15.46
C PHE A 827 3.95 14.79 -15.52
N ARG A 828 4.30 13.61 -16.04
CA ARG A 828 3.33 12.56 -16.31
C ARG A 828 3.26 11.53 -15.21
N MET A 829 2.03 11.19 -14.86
CA MET A 829 1.71 10.18 -13.86
C MET A 829 2.34 10.47 -12.50
N PHE A 830 2.38 11.74 -12.10
CA PHE A 830 2.47 12.05 -10.69
C PHE A 830 1.21 11.51 -9.99
N ASN A 831 1.34 11.25 -8.69
CA ASN A 831 0.23 10.91 -7.82
C ASN A 831 -0.74 12.08 -7.86
N ALA A 832 -2.01 11.81 -8.14
CA ALA A 832 -3.05 12.81 -7.97
C ALA A 832 -2.99 13.28 -6.50
N PRO A 833 -2.78 14.58 -6.24
CA PRO A 833 -2.67 15.07 -4.88
C PRO A 833 -3.98 14.77 -4.14
N ARG A 834 -3.89 14.34 -2.88
CA ARG A 834 -5.06 13.88 -2.11
C ARG A 834 -5.79 14.98 -1.36
N ASP A 835 -5.10 16.10 -1.17
CA ASP A 835 -5.60 17.30 -0.53
C ASP A 835 -4.87 18.55 -1.03
N THR A 836 -5.35 19.71 -0.59
CA THR A 836 -4.82 21.02 -0.95
C THR A 836 -3.33 21.15 -0.62
N ALA A 837 -2.86 20.59 0.50
CA ALA A 837 -1.47 20.73 0.92
C ALA A 837 -0.51 19.88 0.09
N GLU A 838 -0.89 18.65 -0.26
CA GLU A 838 -0.11 17.82 -1.18
C GLU A 838 -0.04 18.46 -2.58
N SER A 839 -1.13 19.07 -3.05
CA SER A 839 -1.13 19.86 -4.29
C SER A 839 -0.19 21.05 -4.19
N ALA A 840 -0.23 21.81 -3.09
CA ALA A 840 0.66 22.94 -2.85
C ALA A 840 2.14 22.53 -2.85
N LEU A 841 2.51 21.41 -2.21
CA LEU A 841 3.88 20.89 -2.22
C LEU A 841 4.37 20.52 -3.63
N GLN A 842 3.52 19.86 -4.43
CA GLN A 842 3.88 19.52 -5.81
C GLN A 842 4.09 20.79 -6.64
N ILE A 843 3.22 21.80 -6.49
CA ILE A 843 3.35 23.10 -7.16
C ILE A 843 4.64 23.82 -6.74
N ARG A 844 4.92 23.89 -5.44
CA ARG A 844 6.11 24.57 -4.90
C ARG A 844 7.40 23.91 -5.36
N LEU A 845 7.45 22.57 -5.44
CA LEU A 845 8.59 21.86 -6.01
C LEU A 845 8.82 22.25 -7.48
N VAL A 846 7.77 22.29 -8.29
CA VAL A 846 7.87 22.70 -9.70
C VAL A 846 8.29 24.16 -9.83
N ARG A 847 7.72 25.07 -9.04
CA ARG A 847 8.12 26.49 -9.00
C ARG A 847 9.58 26.66 -8.60
N ALA A 848 10.07 25.91 -7.62
CA ALA A 848 11.47 25.95 -7.20
C ALA A 848 12.42 25.47 -8.32
N MET A 849 12.04 24.42 -9.06
CA MET A 849 12.79 23.99 -10.24
C MET A 849 12.80 25.04 -11.36
N LEU A 850 11.66 25.68 -11.63
CA LEU A 850 11.57 26.79 -12.57
C LEU A 850 12.48 27.95 -12.14
N SER A 851 12.49 28.29 -10.84
CA SER A 851 13.32 29.38 -10.34
C SER A 851 14.80 29.06 -10.51
N LYS A 852 15.24 27.86 -10.11
CA LYS A 852 16.64 27.44 -10.28
C LYS A 852 17.08 27.46 -11.75
N ALA A 853 16.16 27.17 -12.67
CA ALA A 853 16.45 27.17 -14.10
C ALA A 853 16.49 28.59 -14.72
N LEU A 854 15.53 29.44 -14.36
CA LEU A 854 15.32 30.77 -14.96
C LEU A 854 16.14 31.88 -14.29
N ASN A 855 16.42 31.75 -12.99
CA ASN A 855 16.95 32.85 -12.18
C ASN A 855 18.40 32.67 -11.74
N GLU A 856 18.98 31.48 -11.91
CA GLU A 856 20.33 31.17 -11.42
C GLU A 856 21.20 30.60 -12.54
N GLU A 857 22.50 30.92 -12.49
CA GLU A 857 23.49 30.48 -13.50
C GLU A 857 24.52 29.49 -12.96
N ASP A 858 24.36 29.02 -11.73
CA ASP A 858 25.27 28.06 -11.11
C ASP A 858 25.53 26.84 -12.01
N ALA A 859 26.74 26.30 -11.89
CA ALA A 859 27.12 25.07 -12.56
C ALA A 859 26.24 23.91 -12.09
N LEU A 860 25.64 23.21 -13.05
CA LEU A 860 24.91 21.97 -12.80
C LEU A 860 25.88 20.78 -12.91
N SER A 861 25.64 19.75 -12.12
CA SER A 861 26.45 18.52 -12.14
C SER A 861 26.28 17.79 -13.48
N GLY A 862 25.05 17.77 -13.99
CA GLY A 862 24.55 16.90 -15.04
C GLY A 862 24.27 15.48 -14.58
N THR A 863 24.76 15.03 -13.42
CA THR A 863 24.68 13.61 -13.03
C THR A 863 23.23 13.15 -12.87
N VAL A 864 22.81 12.26 -13.77
CA VAL A 864 21.46 11.70 -13.80
C VAL A 864 21.25 10.76 -12.61
N GLN A 865 20.20 11.00 -11.84
CA GLN A 865 19.80 10.14 -10.74
C GLN A 865 19.05 8.91 -11.26
N ASN A 866 19.60 7.72 -10.97
CA ASN A 866 19.09 6.42 -11.41
C ASN A 866 18.92 5.47 -10.22
N VAL A 867 18.03 5.81 -9.29
CA VAL A 867 17.78 5.03 -8.08
C VAL A 867 16.34 4.56 -8.11
N SER A 868 16.10 3.25 -8.08
CA SER A 868 14.73 2.74 -8.09
C SER A 868 14.08 2.89 -6.70
N HIS A 869 12.74 2.84 -6.67
CA HIS A 869 11.99 2.73 -5.41
C HIS A 869 12.51 1.57 -4.53
N THR A 870 12.77 0.42 -5.15
CA THR A 870 13.29 -0.76 -4.44
C THR A 870 14.72 -0.59 -3.94
N ASP A 871 15.53 0.25 -4.57
CA ASP A 871 16.87 0.55 -4.08
C ASP A 871 16.82 1.52 -2.90
N TYR A 872 15.93 2.52 -2.95
CA TYR A 872 15.64 3.36 -1.79
C TYR A 872 15.08 2.57 -0.61
N LEU A 873 14.21 1.57 -0.85
CA LEU A 873 13.72 0.71 0.22
C LEU A 873 14.85 -0.11 0.87
N LYS A 874 15.85 -0.54 0.09
CA LYS A 874 17.02 -1.27 0.63
C LYS A 874 17.98 -0.36 1.38
N THR A 875 18.14 0.88 0.93
CA THR A 875 19.02 1.88 1.53
C THR A 875 18.24 3.17 1.82
N PRO A 876 17.36 3.19 2.84
CA PRO A 876 16.51 4.36 3.09
C PRO A 876 17.29 5.64 3.32
N ASP A 877 18.47 5.60 3.95
CA ASP A 877 19.30 6.80 4.21
C ASP A 877 19.67 7.55 2.94
N LYS A 878 19.85 6.82 1.84
CA LYS A 878 20.09 7.44 0.54
C LYS A 878 18.89 8.26 0.06
N ALA A 879 17.65 7.86 0.35
CA ALA A 879 16.47 8.63 -0.04
C ALA A 879 16.43 10.01 0.64
N TYR A 880 16.83 10.06 1.91
CA TYR A 880 16.82 11.31 2.68
C TYR A 880 18.05 12.16 2.37
N ALA A 881 19.22 11.56 2.16
CA ALA A 881 20.38 12.30 1.65
C ALA A 881 20.10 12.92 0.27
N ASP A 882 19.42 12.18 -0.61
CA ASP A 882 19.00 12.68 -1.92
C ASP A 882 17.91 13.77 -1.77
N LEU A 883 17.03 13.69 -0.77
CA LEU A 883 16.06 14.75 -0.44
C LEU A 883 16.75 16.02 0.05
N GLU A 884 17.64 15.91 1.03
CA GLU A 884 18.40 17.06 1.57
C GLU A 884 19.20 17.74 0.45
N LYS A 885 19.80 16.95 -0.46
CA LYS A 885 20.47 17.47 -1.65
C LYS A 885 19.50 18.22 -2.58
N LEU A 886 18.33 17.64 -2.90
CA LEU A 886 17.31 18.28 -3.72
C LEU A 886 16.85 19.61 -3.11
N CYS A 887 16.50 19.59 -1.82
CA CYS A 887 15.99 20.75 -1.11
C CYS A 887 17.05 21.85 -1.00
N ALA A 888 18.29 21.49 -0.64
CA ALA A 888 19.41 22.42 -0.68
C ALA A 888 19.62 22.96 -2.10
N GLN A 889 19.57 22.14 -3.15
CA GLN A 889 19.74 22.62 -4.53
C GLN A 889 18.65 23.62 -4.94
N LEU A 890 17.42 23.45 -4.48
CA LEU A 890 16.26 24.24 -4.90
C LEU A 890 15.85 25.37 -3.93
N GLY A 891 16.51 25.49 -2.77
CA GLY A 891 16.11 26.47 -1.75
C GLY A 891 14.80 26.10 -1.05
N LEU A 892 14.54 24.80 -0.88
CA LEU A 892 13.36 24.27 -0.19
C LEU A 892 13.72 23.79 1.22
N ASN A 893 12.73 23.72 2.11
CA ASN A 893 12.88 23.07 3.40
C ASN A 893 12.68 21.55 3.25
N ALA A 894 13.64 20.74 3.69
CA ALA A 894 13.54 19.28 3.62
C ALA A 894 12.43 18.72 4.52
N ASP A 895 12.13 19.36 5.65
CA ASP A 895 11.12 18.88 6.60
C ASP A 895 9.71 18.83 6.00
N ASP A 896 9.39 19.78 5.10
CA ASP A 896 8.11 19.82 4.37
C ASP A 896 7.85 18.53 3.55
N PHE A 897 8.93 17.90 3.07
CA PHE A 897 8.91 16.77 2.13
C PHE A 897 9.26 15.42 2.76
N LYS A 898 9.88 15.38 3.95
CA LYS A 898 10.22 14.14 4.67
C LYS A 898 9.03 13.17 4.81
N PRO A 899 7.80 13.62 5.14
CA PRO A 899 6.63 12.73 5.19
C PRO A 899 6.31 12.05 3.84
N ALA A 900 6.49 12.76 2.71
CA ALA A 900 6.24 12.19 1.39
C ALA A 900 7.27 11.12 1.01
N VAL A 901 8.55 11.30 1.38
CA VAL A 901 9.59 10.26 1.23
C VAL A 901 9.28 9.04 2.11
N ALA A 902 8.89 9.26 3.36
CA ALA A 902 8.53 8.19 4.30
C ALA A 902 7.36 7.34 3.78
N GLU A 903 6.31 7.98 3.28
CA GLU A 903 5.17 7.32 2.66
C GLU A 903 5.58 6.57 1.38
N GLY A 904 6.40 7.18 0.51
CA GLY A 904 6.92 6.53 -0.70
C GLY A 904 7.68 5.23 -0.40
N LEU A 905 8.46 5.20 0.69
CA LEU A 905 9.13 3.99 1.17
C LEU A 905 8.13 2.96 1.71
N SER A 906 7.16 3.39 2.52
CA SER A 906 6.14 2.50 3.12
C SER A 906 5.27 1.85 2.05
N GLU A 907 4.79 2.60 1.06
CA GLU A 907 4.03 2.07 -0.07
C GLU A 907 4.87 1.14 -0.95
N THR A 908 6.17 1.42 -1.10
CA THR A 908 7.09 0.51 -1.79
C THR A 908 7.26 -0.82 -1.03
N ASP A 909 7.42 -0.78 0.29
CA ASP A 909 7.48 -1.98 1.15
C ASP A 909 6.18 -2.81 1.03
N LEU A 910 5.03 -2.17 1.16
CA LEU A 910 3.73 -2.83 1.05
C LEU A 910 3.50 -3.42 -0.35
N ALA A 911 3.84 -2.67 -1.41
CA ALA A 911 3.68 -3.13 -2.77
C ALA A 911 4.58 -4.35 -3.06
N THR A 912 5.86 -4.30 -2.70
CA THR A 912 6.83 -5.38 -2.99
C THR A 912 6.54 -6.70 -2.28
N ARG A 913 5.79 -6.67 -1.16
CA ARG A 913 5.32 -7.88 -0.46
C ARG A 913 4.10 -8.52 -1.12
N SER A 914 3.44 -7.83 -2.05
CA SER A 914 2.28 -8.36 -2.77
C SER A 914 2.69 -9.42 -3.79
N ILE A 915 1.91 -10.50 -3.86
CA ILE A 915 2.09 -11.55 -4.90
C ILE A 915 1.87 -11.02 -6.33
N PHE A 916 1.24 -9.85 -6.46
CA PHE A 916 0.97 -9.20 -7.74
C PHE A 916 2.05 -8.20 -8.16
N PHE A 917 3.09 -8.00 -7.33
CA PHE A 917 4.16 -7.08 -7.65
C PHE A 917 5.08 -7.67 -8.72
N GLU A 918 5.12 -7.00 -9.87
CA GLU A 918 6.04 -7.28 -10.96
C GLU A 918 7.14 -6.19 -11.02
N PRO A 919 8.43 -6.51 -10.90
CA PRO A 919 9.51 -5.52 -11.04
C PRO A 919 9.47 -4.80 -12.40
N PHE A 920 9.95 -3.55 -12.44
CA PHE A 920 9.98 -2.74 -13.66
C PHE A 920 10.64 -3.47 -14.83
N ASP A 921 11.85 -4.03 -14.62
CA ASP A 921 12.59 -4.75 -15.65
C ASP A 921 11.84 -5.97 -16.20
N GLN A 922 11.06 -6.64 -15.36
CA GLN A 922 10.25 -7.77 -15.78
C GLN A 922 9.11 -7.31 -16.70
N LYS A 923 8.41 -6.22 -16.35
CA LYS A 923 7.35 -5.66 -17.20
C LYS A 923 7.90 -5.14 -18.53
N MET A 924 9.08 -4.51 -18.53
CA MET A 924 9.69 -3.94 -19.74
C MET A 924 10.15 -5.00 -20.76
N LYS A 925 10.34 -6.27 -20.37
CA LYS A 925 10.65 -7.36 -21.31
C LYS A 925 9.56 -7.59 -22.36
N MET A 926 8.30 -7.28 -22.03
CA MET A 926 7.17 -7.39 -22.96
C MET A 926 7.02 -6.18 -23.89
N HIS A 927 7.81 -5.12 -23.67
CA HIS A 927 7.76 -3.86 -24.39
C HIS A 927 9.17 -3.48 -24.89
N PRO A 928 9.72 -4.21 -25.89
CA PRO A 928 11.03 -3.87 -26.44
C PRO A 928 11.02 -2.49 -27.12
N LYS A 929 12.21 -1.89 -27.27
CA LYS A 929 12.37 -0.62 -27.99
C LYS A 929 12.17 -0.83 -29.50
N GLN A 930 11.46 0.09 -30.12
CA GLN A 930 11.32 0.32 -31.56
C GLN A 930 12.57 1.04 -32.06
N VAL A 931 12.99 0.74 -33.29
CA VAL A 931 14.10 1.42 -33.97
C VAL A 931 13.60 2.23 -35.16
N GLY A 932 14.50 3.02 -35.76
CA GLY A 932 14.21 3.72 -37.01
C GLY A 932 13.29 4.94 -36.86
N TRP A 933 13.43 5.70 -35.77
CA TRP A 933 12.72 6.97 -35.56
C TRP A 933 13.21 8.11 -36.47
N GLY A 934 14.11 7.84 -37.42
CA GLY A 934 14.68 8.86 -38.31
C GLY A 934 15.47 9.92 -37.55
N GLU A 935 15.75 11.02 -38.24
CA GLU A 935 16.39 12.20 -37.67
C GLU A 935 15.41 13.38 -37.66
N ALA A 936 15.65 14.35 -36.78
CA ALA A 936 14.87 15.57 -36.70
C ALA A 936 14.89 16.33 -38.03
N VAL A 937 13.72 16.76 -38.49
CA VAL A 937 13.59 17.59 -39.70
C VAL A 937 13.85 19.07 -39.37
N ALA A 938 14.00 19.91 -40.40
CA ALA A 938 14.02 21.35 -40.20
C ALA A 938 12.68 21.83 -39.60
N PRO A 939 12.69 22.84 -38.71
CA PRO A 939 11.46 23.44 -38.19
C PRO A 939 10.55 23.89 -39.33
N ARG A 940 9.26 23.58 -39.22
CA ARG A 940 8.28 23.91 -40.25
C ARG A 940 7.73 25.32 -40.05
N GLU A 941 7.60 26.09 -41.13
CA GLU A 941 6.91 27.39 -41.09
C GLU A 941 5.42 27.23 -40.73
N THR A 942 4.78 26.16 -41.22
CA THR A 942 3.40 25.79 -40.85
C THR A 942 3.43 24.52 -39.98
N PRO A 943 3.09 24.63 -38.68
CA PRO A 943 3.01 23.47 -37.80
C PRO A 943 1.97 22.45 -38.28
N LEU A 944 2.28 21.16 -38.12
CA LEU A 944 1.37 20.08 -38.46
C LEU A 944 0.53 19.69 -37.24
N ASN A 945 -0.75 19.41 -37.46
CA ASN A 945 -1.65 18.82 -36.48
C ASN A 945 -1.80 17.32 -36.77
N SER A 946 -1.80 16.48 -35.74
CA SER A 946 -2.09 15.06 -35.91
C SER A 946 -3.58 14.76 -36.07
N ALA A 947 -4.47 15.63 -35.57
CA ALA A 947 -5.91 15.38 -35.58
C ALA A 947 -6.46 15.16 -37.01
N GLY A 948 -7.15 14.05 -37.23
CA GLY A 948 -7.72 13.66 -38.52
C GLY A 948 -6.73 13.02 -39.51
N ARG A 949 -5.46 12.80 -39.10
CA ARG A 949 -4.47 12.11 -39.92
C ARG A 949 -4.53 10.62 -39.67
N ALA A 950 -5.13 9.87 -40.60
CA ALA A 950 -5.07 8.43 -40.60
C ALA A 950 -3.62 7.95 -40.73
N TRP A 951 -3.26 6.91 -39.99
CA TRP A 951 -1.98 6.24 -40.21
C TRP A 951 -2.07 5.35 -41.45
N GLU A 952 -1.14 5.55 -42.38
CA GLU A 952 -0.95 4.69 -43.55
C GLU A 952 0.41 3.99 -43.44
N PRO A 953 0.48 2.66 -43.59
CA PRO A 953 1.75 1.94 -43.54
C PRO A 953 2.71 2.45 -44.63
N GLY A 954 3.87 2.96 -44.22
CA GLY A 954 4.93 3.42 -45.13
C GLY A 954 6.18 2.54 -45.08
N ALA A 955 7.17 2.86 -45.93
CA ALA A 955 8.46 2.16 -45.97
C ALA A 955 9.20 2.13 -44.62
N ALA A 956 8.99 3.15 -43.78
CA ALA A 956 9.54 3.16 -42.43
C ALA A 956 8.97 2.00 -41.57
N ASP A 957 7.71 1.61 -41.79
CA ASP A 957 6.91 0.75 -40.93
C ASP A 957 7.01 -0.75 -41.27
N GLU A 958 7.52 -1.11 -42.45
CA GLU A 958 7.61 -2.49 -42.98
C GLU A 958 8.30 -3.50 -42.04
N LEU A 959 9.16 -3.02 -41.13
CA LEU A 959 9.87 -3.84 -40.13
C LEU A 959 9.62 -3.41 -38.68
N ASN A 960 8.75 -2.41 -38.44
CA ASN A 960 8.59 -1.75 -37.13
C ASN A 960 7.12 -1.54 -36.69
N THR A 961 6.17 -2.21 -37.34
CA THR A 961 4.83 -2.44 -36.81
C THR A 961 4.73 -3.81 -36.17
N MET A 962 4.08 -3.90 -35.01
CA MET A 962 3.85 -5.16 -34.33
C MET A 962 2.36 -5.42 -34.20
N THR A 963 1.83 -6.22 -35.13
CA THR A 963 0.51 -6.83 -35.01
C THR A 963 0.70 -8.18 -34.33
N HIS A 964 0.08 -8.36 -33.18
CA HIS A 964 0.22 -9.59 -32.43
C HIS A 964 -0.91 -10.54 -32.78
N GLN A 965 -0.65 -11.52 -33.63
CA GLN A 965 -1.61 -12.60 -33.91
C GLN A 965 -2.12 -13.22 -32.60
N PHE A 966 -1.25 -13.36 -31.61
CA PHE A 966 -1.64 -13.86 -30.28
C PHE A 966 -2.67 -12.95 -29.56
N ARG A 967 -2.74 -11.63 -29.83
CA ARG A 967 -3.77 -10.76 -29.24
C ARG A 967 -5.14 -11.03 -29.84
N ILE A 968 -5.18 -11.34 -31.13
CA ILE A 968 -6.40 -11.80 -31.82
C ILE A 968 -6.79 -13.18 -31.28
N GLU A 969 -5.86 -14.13 -31.21
CA GLU A 969 -6.09 -15.46 -30.61
C GLU A 969 -6.57 -15.37 -29.16
N ALA A 970 -6.03 -14.44 -28.36
CA ALA A 970 -6.49 -14.17 -27.01
C ALA A 970 -7.93 -13.63 -26.98
N ALA A 971 -8.29 -12.75 -27.92
CA ALA A 971 -9.65 -12.23 -28.06
C ALA A 971 -10.64 -13.33 -28.49
N GLU A 972 -10.25 -14.22 -29.41
CA GLU A 972 -11.04 -15.37 -29.85
C GLU A 972 -11.26 -16.37 -28.70
N ALA A 973 -10.20 -16.72 -27.99
CA ALA A 973 -10.29 -17.62 -26.83
C ALA A 973 -11.17 -17.01 -25.72
N ALA A 974 -11.11 -15.69 -25.53
CA ALA A 974 -11.97 -15.00 -24.57
C ALA A 974 -13.44 -14.99 -25.03
N GLU A 975 -13.70 -14.78 -26.32
CA GLU A 975 -15.05 -14.84 -26.90
C GLU A 975 -15.67 -16.23 -26.76
N GLN A 976 -14.92 -17.29 -27.03
CA GLN A 976 -15.37 -18.67 -26.81
C GLN A 976 -15.75 -18.92 -25.34
N ARG A 977 -14.98 -18.38 -24.39
CA ARG A 977 -15.29 -18.50 -22.96
C ARG A 977 -16.54 -17.70 -22.59
N ARG A 978 -16.73 -16.50 -23.17
CA ARG A 978 -17.95 -15.71 -22.97
C ARG A 978 -19.18 -16.38 -23.54
N ALA A 979 -19.09 -17.01 -24.71
CA ALA A 979 -20.20 -17.75 -25.31
C ALA A 979 -20.68 -18.94 -24.45
N GLY A 980 -19.78 -19.50 -23.62
CA GLY A 980 -20.12 -20.53 -22.63
C GLY A 980 -20.76 -19.99 -21.35
N ILE A 981 -20.76 -18.68 -21.14
CA ILE A 981 -21.46 -18.01 -20.05
C ILE A 981 -22.83 -17.64 -20.57
N VAL A 982 -23.89 -18.10 -19.90
CA VAL A 982 -25.24 -17.60 -20.15
C VAL A 982 -25.36 -16.26 -19.45
N PRO A 983 -25.38 -15.12 -20.17
CA PRO A 983 -25.66 -13.83 -19.56
C PRO A 983 -27.00 -13.92 -18.84
N ASP A 984 -27.12 -13.30 -17.68
CA ASP A 984 -28.34 -13.30 -16.87
C ASP A 984 -28.74 -14.61 -16.17
N ARG A 985 -27.93 -15.67 -16.22
CA ARG A 985 -28.17 -16.82 -15.32
C ARG A 985 -28.01 -16.38 -13.86
N TYR A 986 -29.08 -16.49 -13.08
CA TYR A 986 -29.01 -16.37 -11.63
C TYR A 986 -28.16 -17.52 -11.09
N VAL A 987 -27.03 -17.18 -10.47
CA VAL A 987 -26.18 -18.12 -9.74
C VAL A 987 -26.35 -17.77 -8.25
N PRO A 988 -26.92 -18.67 -7.43
CA PRO A 988 -27.03 -18.45 -5.99
C PRO A 988 -25.69 -18.02 -5.38
N GLY A 989 -25.71 -16.96 -4.57
CA GLY A 989 -24.51 -16.41 -3.93
C GLY A 989 -23.61 -15.51 -4.80
N GLN A 990 -23.89 -15.37 -6.10
CA GLN A 990 -23.21 -14.40 -6.96
C GLN A 990 -23.95 -13.07 -6.92
N PHE A 991 -23.31 -12.03 -6.38
CA PHE A 991 -23.93 -10.71 -6.29
C PHE A 991 -24.09 -10.14 -7.69
N LYS A 992 -25.31 -9.78 -8.07
CA LYS A 992 -25.64 -9.04 -9.29
C LYS A 992 -26.34 -7.75 -8.92
N ARG A 993 -25.84 -6.62 -9.43
CA ARG A 993 -26.55 -5.36 -9.30
C ARG A 993 -27.73 -5.34 -10.28
N THR A 994 -28.93 -5.00 -9.82
CA THR A 994 -30.13 -4.99 -10.68
C THR A 994 -30.82 -3.63 -10.74
N ASP A 995 -30.56 -2.75 -9.78
CA ASP A 995 -31.21 -1.45 -9.69
C ASP A 995 -30.24 -0.28 -10.00
N SER A 996 -30.75 0.70 -10.75
CA SER A 996 -30.08 1.99 -10.96
C SER A 996 -30.52 2.97 -9.87
N CYS A 997 -29.60 3.77 -9.36
CA CYS A 997 -29.91 4.82 -8.39
C CYS A 997 -29.87 6.23 -9.01
N ILE A 998 -29.98 6.32 -10.33
CA ILE A 998 -29.91 7.57 -11.10
C ILE A 998 -30.86 8.64 -10.56
N ASP A 999 -32.11 8.30 -10.26
CA ASP A 999 -33.11 9.23 -9.74
C ASP A 999 -32.69 9.87 -8.41
N ALA A 1000 -31.95 9.12 -7.59
CA ALA A 1000 -31.46 9.58 -6.29
C ALA A 1000 -30.15 10.38 -6.40
N ILE A 1001 -29.29 10.07 -7.39
CA ILE A 1001 -28.07 10.83 -7.69
C ILE A 1001 -28.44 12.19 -8.33
N GLY A 1002 -29.48 12.22 -9.15
CA GLY A 1002 -30.08 13.42 -9.71
C GLY A 1002 -30.57 13.21 -11.14
N PRO A 1003 -31.72 13.79 -11.53
CA PRO A 1003 -32.31 13.55 -12.85
C PRO A 1003 -31.36 13.99 -13.98
N LEU A 1004 -31.23 13.16 -15.01
CA LEU A 1004 -30.84 13.62 -16.33
C LEU A 1004 -32.03 14.45 -16.83
N LEU A 1005 -31.98 15.78 -16.67
CA LEU A 1005 -32.95 16.66 -17.32
C LEU A 1005 -32.56 16.84 -18.78
#